data_AF-K6YPJ7-F1
#
_entry.id   AF-K6YPJ7-F1
#
_cell.length_a   1.000
_cell.length_b   1.000
_cell.length_c   1.000
_cell.angle_alpha   90.00
_cell.angle_beta   90.00
_cell.angle_gamma   90.00
#
_symmetry.space_group_name_H-M   'P 1'
#
loop_
_entity.id
_entity.type
_entity.pdbx_description
1 polymer ?
#
loop_
_entity_poly.entity_id
_entity_poly.type
_entity_poly.pdbx_seq_one_letter_code
_entity_poly.pdbx_strand_id
1 'polypeptide(L)'
;MISIFAVVFILQILLSHIINKSGFFINGKRFANEYFGFLNAYTVASLYVFLATTINYDPQFVAIIGVLSTLFYLFLYLILAFSWQKQSVMVSLKIAIFSLLKKTVTFAGVFTLLFFLTPLVLGKAFTSDRDIANQITQIRIWFNPEPESEWGLKNLYPGIKFAQPVLVTQSAGQLDALYVLERTGRVMKVSYPEDNEADVILDFSDKMDEIEMENGAVGLAFHPDFPVQPYVYIYYTDTRPANGQLNQLVRFNIELATLEERNKSETLIISMQREDDGFHNGGSVEFGPDRMLYVGLGEGVHPKGQELSSEVLRSGIIRIDVLNETNDSLPPQPFKYGELGNYRVPSDNPFIGRDDIRNEYWALGLRNPFRFNFDPVTEQLWVGDVGSTIWEEVNKIEKGGHYQFPVIEGYTTTGKSGWEALGLTEHPPIYTYQHSAYDRAIIGGVVARGDKYPSLKGLYIFADNYSSKVFAMPTDENKVENVNTIARANQYAQRGVSSVKQLQGGGLVFTTLGTASEHGGEVLLLVKAQDADADIVEDEGSKVPKNYDETITAPLFAVNCARCHGAVGKGDGPDSSMLGVPMPDLTSPMFHNGKSKDVLVSVIRDGGAQHGLSPMMPPWGGFLKDEEIEHLAIYLQSLPEKHHHH
;
A
#
# COMPACT_ATOMS: atom_id res chain seq x y z
N MET A 1 15.76 5.73 10.60
CA MET A 1 15.56 7.15 10.97
C MET A 1 16.72 7.74 11.77
N ILE A 2 17.09 7.19 12.94
CA ILE A 2 18.17 7.71 13.81
C ILE A 2 19.50 7.90 13.06
N SER A 3 19.93 6.92 12.26
CA SER A 3 21.18 7.00 11.49
C SER A 3 21.20 8.16 10.51
N ILE A 4 20.07 8.50 9.89
CA ILE A 4 19.95 9.63 8.94
C ILE A 4 20.18 10.95 9.68
N PHE A 5 19.50 11.15 10.81
CA PHE A 5 19.68 12.35 11.62
C PHE A 5 21.11 12.47 12.17
N ALA A 6 21.73 11.36 12.58
CA ALA A 6 23.12 11.34 13.04
C ALA A 6 24.10 11.74 11.93
N VAL A 7 23.92 11.22 10.71
CA VAL A 7 24.78 11.56 9.56
C VAL A 7 24.61 13.03 9.16
N VAL A 8 23.38 13.53 9.07
CA VAL A 8 23.09 14.94 8.74
C VAL A 8 23.73 15.86 9.77
N PHE A 9 23.65 15.50 11.06
CA PHE A 9 24.28 16.24 12.14
C PHE A 9 25.81 16.29 12.01
N ILE A 10 26.46 15.15 11.77
CA ILE A 10 27.91 15.06 11.60
C ILE A 10 28.37 15.86 10.37
N LEU A 11 27.69 15.73 9.24
CA LEU A 11 28.00 16.46 8.01
C LEU A 11 27.87 17.97 8.20
N GLN A 12 26.84 18.42 8.91
CA GLN A 12 26.64 19.83 9.18
C GLN A 12 27.73 20.41 10.08
N ILE A 13 28.16 19.66 11.10
CA ILE A 13 29.32 20.01 11.92
C ILE A 13 30.56 20.10 11.01
N LEU A 14 30.87 19.09 10.21
CA LEU A 14 32.04 19.10 9.33
C LEU A 14 32.02 20.28 8.33
N LEU A 15 30.89 20.53 7.66
CA LEU A 15 30.72 21.66 6.74
C LEU A 15 30.90 23.01 7.44
N SER A 16 30.36 23.15 8.65
CA SER A 16 30.51 24.35 9.45
C SER A 16 31.98 24.66 9.75
N HIS A 17 32.78 23.62 10.06
CA HIS A 17 34.23 23.75 10.26
C HIS A 17 34.95 24.20 9.00
N ILE A 18 34.68 23.53 7.88
CA ILE A 18 35.33 23.75 6.59
C ILE A 18 35.09 25.18 6.08
N ILE A 19 33.83 25.63 6.10
CA ILE A 19 33.43 26.94 5.56
C ILE A 19 34.09 28.08 6.35
N ASN A 20 34.31 27.89 7.65
CA ASN A 20 34.68 28.99 8.55
C ASN A 20 36.11 28.91 9.07
N LYS A 21 36.87 27.89 8.64
CA LYS A 21 38.30 27.69 8.90
C LYS A 21 38.71 27.97 10.35
N SER A 22 37.83 27.60 11.30
CA SER A 22 37.99 27.88 12.72
C SER A 22 37.29 26.81 13.56
N GLY A 23 37.64 26.74 14.86
CA GLY A 23 37.00 25.82 15.80
C GLY A 23 35.49 26.05 15.94
N PHE A 24 34.78 25.02 16.38
CA PHE A 24 33.35 25.10 16.64
C PHE A 24 33.04 26.00 17.83
N PHE A 25 31.85 26.63 17.85
CA PHE A 25 31.31 27.22 19.07
C PHE A 25 32.18 28.32 19.73
N ILE A 26 33.05 28.97 18.97
CA ILE A 26 34.04 29.93 19.50
C ILE A 26 33.38 31.09 20.24
N ASN A 27 32.17 31.49 19.88
CA ASN A 27 31.41 32.52 20.59
C ASN A 27 29.91 32.33 20.39
N GLY A 28 29.10 33.09 21.14
CA GLY A 28 27.64 33.00 21.08
C GLY A 28 27.05 33.28 19.69
N LYS A 29 27.57 34.27 18.96
CA LYS A 29 27.10 34.57 17.58
C LYS A 29 27.35 33.38 16.65
N ARG A 30 28.50 32.74 16.79
CA ARG A 30 28.86 31.54 16.03
C ARG A 30 27.92 30.39 16.37
N PHE A 31 27.77 30.07 17.66
CA PHE A 31 26.83 29.06 18.15
C PHE A 31 25.42 29.25 17.58
N ALA A 32 24.89 30.48 17.62
CA ALA A 32 23.56 30.76 17.09
C ALA A 32 23.47 30.52 15.57
N ASN A 33 24.50 30.87 14.79
CA ASN A 33 24.51 30.58 13.35
C ASN A 33 24.58 29.08 13.06
N GLU A 34 25.42 28.34 13.79
CA GLU A 34 25.57 26.90 13.58
C GLU A 34 24.31 26.14 14.04
N TYR A 35 23.67 26.57 15.13
CA TYR A 35 22.38 26.03 15.58
C TYR A 35 21.26 26.28 14.57
N PHE A 36 21.18 27.47 13.98
CA PHE A 36 20.20 27.74 12.93
C PHE A 36 20.48 26.94 11.65
N GLY A 37 21.76 26.70 11.33
CA GLY A 37 22.14 25.73 10.30
C GLY A 37 21.65 24.31 10.64
N PHE A 38 21.65 23.95 11.92
CA PHE A 38 21.16 22.65 12.39
C PHE A 38 19.67 22.54 12.22
N LEU A 39 18.91 23.57 12.60
CA LEU A 39 17.48 23.60 12.36
C LEU A 39 17.16 23.39 10.89
N ASN A 40 17.85 24.09 9.96
CA ASN A 40 17.63 23.88 8.53
C ASN A 40 17.96 22.45 8.09
N ALA A 41 19.12 21.90 8.47
CA ALA A 41 19.55 20.57 8.07
C ALA A 41 18.62 19.47 8.63
N TYR A 42 18.26 19.58 9.91
CA TYR A 42 17.27 18.73 10.56
C TYR A 42 15.92 18.81 9.83
N THR A 43 15.46 20.00 9.47
CA THR A 43 14.18 20.18 8.76
C THR A 43 14.21 19.51 7.40
N VAL A 44 15.28 19.68 6.62
CA VAL A 44 15.45 19.01 5.33
C VAL A 44 15.46 17.49 5.50
N ALA A 45 16.17 16.98 6.51
CA ALA A 45 16.20 15.55 6.79
C ALA A 45 14.81 15.01 7.19
N SER A 46 14.08 15.74 8.03
CA SER A 46 12.71 15.41 8.42
C SER A 46 11.76 15.41 7.22
N LEU A 47 11.85 16.41 6.34
CA LEU A 47 11.06 16.47 5.11
C LEU A 47 11.47 15.36 4.12
N TYR A 48 12.75 15.03 4.01
CA TYR A 48 13.21 13.92 3.17
C TYR A 48 12.67 12.58 3.67
N VAL A 49 12.80 12.31 4.97
CA VAL A 49 12.21 11.11 5.58
C VAL A 49 10.69 11.09 5.37
N PHE A 50 10.03 12.24 5.52
CA PHE A 50 8.59 12.34 5.33
C PHE A 50 8.16 12.18 3.87
N LEU A 51 8.84 12.75 2.89
CA LEU A 51 8.35 12.82 1.51
C LEU A 51 9.00 11.79 0.58
N ALA A 52 10.23 11.37 0.86
CA ALA A 52 11.05 10.63 -0.09
C ALA A 52 11.43 9.22 0.38
N THR A 53 10.93 8.76 1.53
CA THR A 53 11.24 7.41 2.02
C THR A 53 9.97 6.61 2.29
N THR A 54 10.10 5.28 2.27
CA THR A 54 9.06 4.32 2.65
C THR A 54 8.92 4.14 4.17
N ILE A 55 9.70 4.90 4.97
CA ILE A 55 9.72 4.78 6.43
C ILE A 55 8.48 5.43 7.02
N ASN A 56 7.85 4.74 7.97
CA ASN A 56 6.74 5.30 8.76
C ASN A 56 7.17 6.61 9.45
N TYR A 57 6.43 7.68 9.18
CA TYR A 57 6.70 9.00 9.74
C TYR A 57 5.79 9.24 10.94
N ASP A 58 6.41 9.43 12.12
CA ASP A 58 5.71 9.83 13.34
C ASP A 58 6.12 11.27 13.70
N PRO A 59 5.21 12.25 13.60
CA PRO A 59 5.48 13.64 13.96
C PRO A 59 5.97 13.81 15.41
N GLN A 60 5.48 12.98 16.34
CA GLN A 60 5.87 13.05 17.76
C GLN A 60 7.30 12.55 17.94
N PHE A 61 7.64 11.40 17.34
CA PHE A 61 8.99 10.86 17.39
C PHE A 61 10.01 11.80 16.76
N VAL A 62 9.67 12.40 15.61
CA VAL A 62 10.50 13.42 14.96
C VAL A 62 10.69 14.61 15.89
N ALA A 63 9.62 15.15 16.48
CA ALA A 63 9.73 16.24 17.46
C ALA A 63 10.62 15.90 18.66
N ILE A 64 10.52 14.68 19.20
CA ILE A 64 11.38 14.19 20.29
C ILE A 64 12.85 14.18 19.86
N ILE A 65 13.17 13.66 18.66
CA ILE A 65 14.54 13.72 18.11
C ILE A 65 15.01 15.17 18.03
N GLY A 66 14.17 16.08 17.52
CA GLY A 66 14.50 17.50 17.40
C GLY A 66 14.83 18.15 18.75
N VAL A 67 14.05 17.85 19.79
CA VAL A 67 14.28 18.33 21.17
C VAL A 67 15.58 17.75 21.74
N LEU A 68 15.78 16.43 21.63
CA LEU A 68 16.99 15.77 22.13
C LEU A 68 18.25 16.28 21.43
N SER A 69 18.21 16.45 20.11
CA SER A 69 19.31 17.02 19.32
C SER A 69 19.59 18.48 19.71
N THR A 70 18.55 19.27 19.99
CA THR A 70 18.70 20.66 20.48
C THR A 70 19.38 20.71 21.84
N LEU A 71 18.96 19.87 22.78
CA LEU A 71 19.57 19.77 24.11
C LEU A 71 21.03 19.30 24.02
N PHE A 72 21.31 18.33 23.16
CA PHE A 72 22.65 17.85 22.90
C PHE A 72 23.55 18.96 22.31
N TYR A 73 23.02 19.75 21.38
CA TYR A 73 23.74 20.87 20.77
C TYR A 73 24.14 21.95 21.79
N LEU A 74 23.19 22.29 22.67
CA LEU A 74 23.43 23.20 23.79
C LEU A 74 24.47 22.63 24.75
N PHE A 75 24.36 21.34 25.10
CA PHE A 75 25.30 20.68 26.00
C PHE A 75 26.73 20.67 25.45
N LEU A 76 26.89 20.37 24.15
CA LEU A 76 28.19 20.39 23.47
C LEU A 76 28.81 21.79 23.49
N TYR A 77 28.02 22.84 23.24
CA TYR A 77 28.48 24.23 23.38
C TYR A 77 28.97 24.54 24.80
N LEU A 78 28.22 24.13 25.82
CA LEU A 78 28.58 24.36 27.22
C LEU A 78 29.87 23.62 27.62
N ILE A 79 30.05 22.38 27.17
CA ILE A 79 31.28 21.62 27.39
C ILE A 79 32.47 22.36 26.78
N LEU A 80 32.38 22.75 25.52
CA LEU A 80 33.50 23.39 24.81
C LEU A 80 33.82 24.78 25.37
N ALA A 81 32.81 25.56 25.74
CA ALA A 81 33.00 26.85 26.39
C ALA A 81 33.69 26.68 27.76
N PHE A 82 33.35 25.64 28.52
CA PHE A 82 34.01 25.33 29.78
C PHE A 82 35.44 24.79 29.59
N SER A 83 35.63 23.82 28.70
CA SER A 83 36.90 23.10 28.53
C SER A 83 37.96 23.94 27.82
N TRP A 84 37.58 24.66 26.76
CA TRP A 84 38.51 25.38 25.90
C TRP A 84 38.58 26.88 26.22
N GLN A 85 37.47 27.49 26.64
CA GLN A 85 37.42 28.93 26.91
C GLN A 85 37.45 29.26 28.41
N LYS A 86 37.45 28.24 29.28
CA LYS A 86 37.45 28.38 30.75
C LYS A 86 36.31 29.27 31.28
N GLN A 87 35.20 29.36 30.54
CA GLN A 87 34.03 30.13 30.94
C GLN A 87 33.16 29.33 31.92
N SER A 88 32.49 30.00 32.85
CA SER A 88 31.51 29.32 33.71
C SER A 88 30.29 28.89 32.88
N VAL A 89 29.65 27.79 33.30
CA VAL A 89 28.45 27.26 32.65
C VAL A 89 27.34 28.33 32.58
N MET A 90 27.15 29.09 33.67
CA MET A 90 26.12 30.13 33.74
C MET A 90 26.36 31.30 32.78
N VAL A 91 27.63 31.71 32.60
CA VAL A 91 27.98 32.75 31.63
C VAL A 91 27.77 32.25 30.21
N SER A 92 28.23 31.02 29.92
CA SER A 92 28.08 30.38 28.61
C SER A 92 26.60 30.23 28.23
N LEU A 93 25.76 29.80 29.16
CA LEU A 93 24.32 29.65 28.96
C LEU A 93 23.65 31.00 28.63
N LYS A 94 23.97 32.07 29.36
CA LYS A 94 23.46 33.42 29.06
C LYS A 94 23.87 33.90 27.66
N ILE A 95 25.12 33.67 27.28
CA ILE A 95 25.64 34.02 25.94
C ILE A 95 24.89 33.24 24.85
N ALA A 96 24.68 31.94 25.04
CA ALA A 96 23.92 31.09 24.11
C ALA A 96 22.49 31.60 23.93
N ILE A 97 21.76 31.79 25.04
CA ILE A 97 20.36 32.26 25.01
C ILE A 97 20.26 33.63 24.32
N PHE A 98 21.07 34.60 24.72
CA PHE A 98 21.01 35.95 24.14
C PHE A 98 21.37 35.96 22.65
N SER A 99 22.34 35.13 22.24
CA SER A 99 22.74 35.03 20.84
C SER A 99 21.66 34.37 19.98
N LEU A 100 20.97 33.35 20.52
CA LEU A 100 19.81 32.75 19.86
C LEU A 100 18.67 33.76 19.72
N LEU A 101 18.29 34.47 20.80
CA LEU A 101 17.26 35.51 20.75
C LEU A 101 17.58 36.62 19.75
N LYS A 102 18.85 37.04 19.66
CA LYS A 102 19.26 38.03 18.67
C LYS A 102 19.17 37.49 17.24
N LYS A 103 19.42 36.19 17.04
CA LYS A 103 19.31 35.55 15.73
C LYS A 103 17.85 35.36 15.33
N THR A 104 16.96 34.97 16.26
CA THR A 104 15.55 34.70 15.98
C THR A 104 14.80 35.94 15.45
N VAL A 105 15.16 37.15 15.89
CA VAL A 105 14.56 38.41 15.41
C VAL A 105 15.11 38.89 14.07
N THR A 106 16.13 38.24 13.50
CA THR A 106 16.60 38.56 12.15
C THR A 106 15.68 37.95 11.10
N PHE A 107 15.58 38.57 9.92
CA PHE A 107 14.78 38.03 8.81
C PHE A 107 15.10 36.55 8.51
N ALA A 108 16.40 36.21 8.42
CA ALA A 108 16.85 34.83 8.22
C ALA A 108 16.48 33.90 9.39
N GLY A 109 16.51 34.41 10.62
CA GLY A 109 16.12 33.63 11.80
C GLY A 109 14.63 33.32 11.83
N VAL A 110 13.79 34.31 11.56
CA VAL A 110 12.33 34.11 11.45
C VAL A 110 12.03 33.06 10.37
N PHE A 111 12.65 33.18 9.18
CA PHE A 111 12.44 32.23 8.10
C PHE A 111 12.87 30.80 8.46
N THR A 112 14.04 30.62 9.08
CA THR A 112 14.47 29.29 9.55
C THR A 112 13.53 28.70 10.60
N LEU A 113 12.99 29.51 11.52
CA LEU A 113 12.02 28.99 12.50
C LEU A 113 10.70 28.57 11.84
N LEU A 114 10.21 29.37 10.88
CA LEU A 114 9.03 29.00 10.09
C LEU A 114 9.27 27.71 9.30
N PHE A 115 10.42 27.60 8.63
CA PHE A 115 10.82 26.38 7.93
C PHE A 115 10.91 25.20 8.88
N PHE A 116 11.52 25.36 10.06
CA PHE A 116 11.63 24.30 11.07
C PHE A 116 10.29 23.75 11.56
N LEU A 117 9.23 24.56 11.55
CA LEU A 117 7.89 24.11 11.91
C LEU A 117 7.18 23.36 10.77
N THR A 118 7.67 23.43 9.53
CA THR A 118 6.99 22.82 8.37
C THR A 118 6.76 21.31 8.51
N PRO A 119 7.68 20.45 8.98
CA PRO A 119 7.42 19.02 9.08
C PRO A 119 6.34 18.66 10.11
N LEU A 120 6.22 19.48 11.16
CA LEU A 120 5.18 19.31 12.18
C LEU A 120 3.82 19.75 11.66
N VAL A 121 3.76 20.92 11.00
CA VAL A 121 2.53 21.43 10.39
C VAL A 121 2.04 20.48 9.30
N LEU A 122 2.95 20.04 8.42
CA LEU A 122 2.66 19.13 7.33
C LEU A 122 2.27 17.75 7.84
N GLY A 123 2.97 17.21 8.84
CA GLY A 123 2.61 15.95 9.48
C GLY A 123 1.24 16.00 10.16
N LYS A 124 0.92 17.09 10.87
CA LYS A 124 -0.42 17.29 11.44
C LYS A 124 -1.48 17.38 10.37
N ALA A 125 -1.25 18.17 9.32
CA ALA A 125 -2.17 18.33 8.21
C ALA A 125 -2.42 17.00 7.48
N PHE A 126 -1.36 16.22 7.23
CA PHE A 126 -1.43 14.87 6.66
C PHE A 126 -2.32 13.93 7.49
N THR A 127 -2.30 14.04 8.82
CA THR A 127 -3.14 13.20 9.70
C THR A 127 -4.56 13.73 9.90
N SER A 128 -4.79 15.02 9.69
CA SER A 128 -6.09 15.66 10.00
C SER A 128 -6.98 15.88 8.78
N ASP A 129 -6.41 15.86 7.57
CA ASP A 129 -7.10 16.20 6.34
C ASP A 129 -6.75 15.19 5.24
N ARG A 130 -7.77 14.47 4.75
CA ARG A 130 -7.62 13.40 3.76
C ARG A 130 -7.17 13.93 2.39
N ASP A 131 -7.55 15.14 1.99
CA ASP A 131 -7.16 15.70 0.69
C ASP A 131 -5.71 16.19 0.70
N ILE A 132 -5.28 16.79 1.82
CA ILE A 132 -3.86 17.10 2.02
C ILE A 132 -3.04 15.81 2.06
N ALA A 133 -3.55 14.78 2.74
CA ALA A 133 -2.91 13.46 2.73
C ALA A 133 -2.77 12.91 1.31
N ASN A 134 -3.81 13.04 0.47
CA ASN A 134 -3.76 12.64 -0.94
C ASN A 134 -2.65 13.36 -1.70
N GLN A 135 -2.57 14.70 -1.61
CA GLN A 135 -1.54 15.47 -2.30
C GLN A 135 -0.12 15.08 -1.86
N ILE A 136 0.09 14.90 -0.56
CA ILE A 136 1.37 14.47 0.00
C ILE A 136 1.71 13.05 -0.46
N THR A 137 0.72 12.16 -0.51
CA THR A 137 0.89 10.79 -1.03
C THR A 137 1.31 10.81 -2.50
N GLN A 138 0.75 11.69 -3.34
CA GLN A 138 1.18 11.84 -4.73
C GLN A 138 2.63 12.31 -4.84
N ILE A 139 3.06 13.27 -4.01
CA ILE A 139 4.47 13.70 -3.94
C ILE A 139 5.36 12.52 -3.52
N ARG A 140 4.91 11.74 -2.55
CA ARG A 140 5.62 10.58 -2.04
C ARG A 140 5.83 9.49 -3.09
N ILE A 141 4.81 9.24 -3.91
CA ILE A 141 4.87 8.32 -5.07
C ILE A 141 5.88 8.81 -6.09
N TRP A 142 5.89 10.11 -6.39
CA TRP A 142 6.86 10.70 -7.31
C TRP A 142 8.32 10.45 -6.85
N PHE A 143 8.59 10.48 -5.54
CA PHE A 143 9.90 10.12 -5.00
C PHE A 143 10.18 8.61 -4.93
N ASN A 144 9.16 7.76 -5.02
CA ASN A 144 9.25 6.31 -4.88
C ASN A 144 8.50 5.64 -6.03
N PRO A 145 8.99 5.79 -7.28
CA PRO A 145 8.36 5.14 -8.43
C PRO A 145 8.48 3.62 -8.28
N GLU A 146 7.45 2.89 -8.73
CA GLU A 146 7.52 1.44 -8.82
C GLU A 146 8.28 1.02 -10.09
N PRO A 147 8.98 -0.13 -10.05
CA PRO A 147 9.61 -0.69 -11.25
C PRO A 147 8.58 -0.91 -12.37
N GLU A 148 9.03 -0.77 -13.62
CA GLU A 148 8.19 -1.05 -14.78
C GLU A 148 7.67 -2.50 -14.73
N SER A 149 6.39 -2.64 -15.04
CA SER A 149 5.73 -3.94 -15.18
C SER A 149 5.24 -4.12 -16.60
N GLU A 150 5.16 -5.38 -17.03
CA GLU A 150 4.50 -5.76 -18.28
C GLU A 150 2.98 -5.48 -18.26
N TRP A 151 2.40 -5.24 -17.09
CA TRP A 151 0.98 -5.04 -16.88
C TRP A 151 0.67 -3.64 -16.35
N GLY A 152 -0.54 -3.19 -16.67
CA GLY A 152 -1.10 -1.95 -16.14
C GLY A 152 -2.62 -2.08 -15.99
N LEU A 153 -3.27 -0.99 -15.56
CA LEU A 153 -4.70 -0.96 -15.30
C LEU A 153 -5.39 0.02 -16.24
N LYS A 154 -6.47 -0.43 -16.87
CA LYS A 154 -7.29 0.38 -17.76
C LYS A 154 -8.65 0.64 -17.14
N ASN A 155 -9.13 1.89 -17.14
CA ASN A 155 -10.48 2.19 -16.72
C ASN A 155 -11.47 1.60 -17.74
N LEU A 156 -12.29 0.66 -17.28
CA LEU A 156 -13.23 -0.04 -18.14
C LEU A 156 -14.42 0.84 -18.54
N TYR A 157 -14.76 1.81 -17.69
CA TYR A 157 -15.93 2.67 -17.83
C TYR A 157 -15.60 4.14 -17.56
N PRO A 158 -14.79 4.80 -18.41
CA PRO A 158 -14.37 6.19 -18.19
C PRO A 158 -15.53 7.20 -18.17
N GLY A 159 -16.69 6.83 -18.72
CA GLY A 159 -17.92 7.64 -18.70
C GLY A 159 -18.81 7.45 -17.48
N ILE A 160 -18.49 6.52 -16.58
CA ILE A 160 -19.33 6.15 -15.43
C ILE A 160 -18.59 6.51 -14.13
N LYS A 161 -19.25 7.28 -13.27
CA LYS A 161 -18.73 7.61 -11.94
C LYS A 161 -19.43 6.73 -10.90
N PHE A 162 -18.73 5.71 -10.40
CA PHE A 162 -19.24 4.82 -9.35
C PHE A 162 -19.07 5.44 -7.97
N ALA A 163 -20.08 5.39 -7.12
CA ALA A 163 -20.00 5.86 -5.74
C ALA A 163 -19.25 4.85 -4.85
N GLN A 164 -17.92 4.99 -4.76
CA GLN A 164 -17.04 4.11 -3.97
C GLN A 164 -17.30 2.61 -4.26
N PRO A 165 -16.99 2.11 -5.47
CA PRO A 165 -17.19 0.71 -5.81
C PRO A 165 -16.29 -0.16 -4.92
N VAL A 166 -16.92 -1.04 -4.15
CA VAL A 166 -16.23 -1.93 -3.18
C VAL A 166 -16.01 -3.33 -3.73
N LEU A 167 -16.82 -3.74 -4.70
CA LEU A 167 -16.77 -5.06 -5.31
C LEU A 167 -17.31 -4.98 -6.73
N VAL A 168 -16.60 -5.57 -7.67
CA VAL A 168 -17.10 -5.88 -9.02
C VAL A 168 -17.17 -7.38 -9.19
N THR A 169 -18.22 -7.92 -9.79
CA THR A 169 -18.31 -9.35 -10.08
C THR A 169 -19.15 -9.61 -11.33
N GLN A 170 -19.19 -10.86 -11.75
CA GLN A 170 -20.03 -11.35 -12.84
C GLN A 170 -20.85 -12.54 -12.35
N SER A 171 -22.13 -12.58 -12.66
CA SER A 171 -22.99 -13.72 -12.29
C SER A 171 -22.75 -14.89 -13.25
N ALA A 172 -22.90 -16.13 -12.77
CA ALA A 172 -22.65 -17.32 -13.57
C ALA A 172 -23.51 -17.33 -14.85
N GLY A 173 -22.90 -17.58 -16.00
CA GLY A 173 -23.61 -17.65 -17.28
C GLY A 173 -24.07 -16.33 -17.90
N GLN A 174 -23.88 -15.18 -17.23
CA GLN A 174 -24.13 -13.86 -17.80
C GLN A 174 -22.81 -13.17 -18.15
N LEU A 175 -22.38 -13.38 -19.39
CA LEU A 175 -21.08 -12.88 -19.87
C LEU A 175 -21.11 -11.42 -20.34
N ASP A 176 -22.31 -10.86 -20.50
CA ASP A 176 -22.59 -9.56 -21.12
C ASP A 176 -22.78 -8.42 -20.11
N ALA A 177 -22.66 -8.69 -18.81
CA ALA A 177 -22.80 -7.69 -17.76
C ALA A 177 -21.81 -7.90 -16.61
N LEU A 178 -21.42 -6.78 -15.98
CA LEU A 178 -20.77 -6.72 -14.69
C LEU A 178 -21.72 -6.14 -13.64
N TYR A 179 -21.54 -6.58 -12.40
CA TYR A 179 -22.28 -6.12 -11.25
C TYR A 179 -21.33 -5.43 -10.28
N VAL A 180 -21.59 -4.16 -9.99
CA VAL A 180 -20.74 -3.34 -9.13
C VAL A 180 -21.52 -3.01 -7.86
N LEU A 181 -21.03 -3.47 -6.72
CA LEU A 181 -21.50 -3.05 -5.41
C LEU A 181 -20.82 -1.73 -5.06
N GLU A 182 -21.63 -0.72 -4.83
CA GLU A 182 -21.20 0.56 -4.29
C GLU A 182 -21.33 0.57 -2.77
N ARG A 183 -20.33 1.12 -2.08
CA ARG A 183 -20.34 1.20 -0.61
C ARG A 183 -21.56 1.92 -0.06
N THR A 184 -22.13 2.81 -0.87
CA THR A 184 -23.33 3.60 -0.56
C THR A 184 -24.64 2.82 -0.60
N GLY A 185 -24.63 1.52 -0.90
CA GLY A 185 -25.83 0.69 -0.86
C GLY A 185 -26.54 0.49 -2.18
N ARG A 186 -25.81 0.58 -3.29
CA ARG A 186 -26.38 0.34 -4.62
C ARG A 186 -25.66 -0.82 -5.28
N VAL A 187 -26.42 -1.61 -6.04
CA VAL A 187 -25.88 -2.58 -6.98
C VAL A 187 -26.16 -2.05 -8.37
N MET A 188 -25.09 -1.79 -9.11
CA MET A 188 -25.13 -1.35 -10.50
C MET A 188 -24.97 -2.58 -11.39
N LYS A 189 -25.79 -2.71 -12.43
CA LYS A 189 -25.56 -3.61 -13.56
C LYS A 189 -25.02 -2.77 -14.71
N VAL A 190 -23.87 -3.15 -15.24
CA VAL A 190 -23.17 -2.42 -16.30
C VAL A 190 -22.91 -3.36 -17.47
N SER A 191 -23.12 -2.92 -18.70
CA SER A 191 -22.85 -3.72 -19.89
C SER A 191 -21.35 -4.09 -20.02
N TYR A 192 -21.06 -5.24 -20.61
CA TYR A 192 -19.69 -5.74 -20.83
C TYR A 192 -19.63 -6.59 -22.12
N PRO A 193 -18.57 -6.50 -22.95
CA PRO A 193 -17.38 -5.68 -22.81
C PRO A 193 -17.49 -4.26 -23.40
N GLU A 194 -18.54 -3.95 -24.16
CA GLU A 194 -18.75 -2.65 -24.81
C GLU A 194 -20.13 -2.09 -24.45
N ASP A 195 -20.22 -0.74 -24.41
CA ASP A 195 -21.29 0.14 -23.92
C ASP A 195 -21.21 0.56 -22.44
N ASN A 196 -21.31 1.88 -22.20
CA ASN A 196 -21.30 2.53 -20.88
C ASN A 196 -22.72 2.61 -20.27
N GLU A 197 -23.62 1.69 -20.62
CA GLU A 197 -24.95 1.65 -20.03
C GLU A 197 -24.86 1.03 -18.62
N ALA A 198 -25.44 1.73 -17.65
CA ALA A 198 -25.49 1.29 -16.26
C ALA A 198 -26.87 1.52 -15.65
N ASP A 199 -27.41 0.46 -15.04
CA ASP A 199 -28.69 0.47 -14.36
C ASP A 199 -28.51 0.19 -12.88
N VAL A 200 -29.23 0.93 -12.03
CA VAL A 200 -29.36 0.58 -10.61
C VAL A 200 -30.36 -0.58 -10.50
N ILE A 201 -29.88 -1.76 -10.12
CA ILE A 201 -30.75 -2.94 -9.96
C ILE A 201 -31.20 -3.13 -8.51
N LEU A 202 -30.49 -2.55 -7.56
CA LEU A 202 -30.85 -2.57 -6.15
C LEU A 202 -30.35 -1.29 -5.49
N ASP A 203 -31.16 -0.68 -4.64
CA ASP A 203 -30.82 0.49 -3.85
C ASP A 203 -31.36 0.35 -2.42
N PHE A 204 -30.48 0.03 -1.48
CA PHE A 204 -30.78 -0.11 -0.06
C PHE A 204 -30.03 0.94 0.75
N SER A 205 -29.70 2.09 0.14
CA SER A 205 -29.00 3.18 0.83
C SER A 205 -29.78 3.71 2.03
N ASP A 206 -31.12 3.65 2.00
CA ASP A 206 -32.00 4.04 3.11
C ASP A 206 -31.91 3.12 4.34
N LYS A 207 -31.21 1.98 4.19
CA LYS A 207 -30.93 1.02 5.26
C LYS A 207 -29.62 1.28 5.97
N MET A 208 -28.88 2.28 5.54
CA MET A 208 -27.60 2.70 6.10
C MET A 208 -27.70 4.21 6.35
N ASP A 209 -27.21 4.68 7.50
CA ASP A 209 -27.17 6.13 7.78
C ASP A 209 -25.78 6.65 7.44
N GLU A 210 -24.90 6.73 8.43
CA GLU A 210 -23.51 7.16 8.24
C GLU A 210 -22.65 6.09 7.54
N ILE A 211 -21.89 6.53 6.52
CA ILE A 211 -20.95 5.71 5.74
C ILE A 211 -19.53 6.27 5.91
N GLU A 212 -18.94 5.96 7.05
CA GLU A 212 -17.56 6.34 7.40
C GLU A 212 -16.71 5.11 7.75
N MET A 213 -15.38 5.29 7.69
CA MET A 213 -14.41 4.22 7.94
C MET A 213 -14.69 2.98 7.06
N GLU A 214 -14.94 1.81 7.64
CA GLU A 214 -15.29 0.56 6.94
C GLU A 214 -16.80 0.33 6.78
N ASN A 215 -17.65 1.23 7.28
CA ASN A 215 -19.10 1.09 7.20
C ASN A 215 -19.63 1.24 5.77
N GLY A 216 -20.81 0.66 5.56
CA GLY A 216 -21.52 0.63 4.29
C GLY A 216 -21.74 -0.80 3.78
N ALA A 217 -22.03 -0.92 2.50
CA ALA A 217 -22.11 -2.22 1.84
C ALA A 217 -20.71 -2.73 1.50
N VAL A 218 -20.45 -4.03 1.73
CA VAL A 218 -19.10 -4.61 1.59
C VAL A 218 -19.11 -5.92 0.81
N GLY A 219 -20.13 -6.76 1.00
CA GLY A 219 -20.21 -8.10 0.41
C GLY A 219 -21.40 -8.27 -0.53
N LEU A 220 -21.19 -9.01 -1.62
CA LEU A 220 -22.23 -9.40 -2.57
C LEU A 220 -21.92 -10.79 -3.12
N ALA A 221 -22.90 -11.68 -3.06
CA ALA A 221 -22.87 -12.98 -3.75
C ALA A 221 -24.20 -13.23 -4.48
N PHE A 222 -24.11 -13.79 -5.68
CA PHE A 222 -25.27 -14.32 -6.39
C PHE A 222 -25.61 -15.71 -5.86
N HIS A 223 -26.89 -16.08 -5.87
CA HIS A 223 -27.28 -17.47 -5.71
C HIS A 223 -26.54 -18.34 -6.75
N PRO A 224 -26.08 -19.55 -6.41
CA PRO A 224 -25.36 -20.42 -7.35
C PRO A 224 -26.11 -20.79 -8.64
N ASP A 225 -27.43 -20.61 -8.64
CA ASP A 225 -28.33 -20.97 -9.75
C ASP A 225 -28.96 -19.71 -10.37
N PHE A 226 -28.38 -18.54 -10.11
CA PHE A 226 -28.78 -17.30 -10.78
C PHE A 226 -28.58 -17.43 -12.31
N PRO A 227 -29.52 -16.94 -13.16
CA PRO A 227 -30.72 -16.17 -12.83
C PRO A 227 -31.98 -16.99 -12.51
N VAL A 228 -31.93 -18.33 -12.55
CA VAL A 228 -33.10 -19.19 -12.24
C VAL A 228 -33.59 -18.93 -10.81
N GLN A 229 -32.65 -18.82 -9.87
CA GLN A 229 -32.91 -18.29 -8.55
C GLN A 229 -32.48 -16.82 -8.50
N PRO A 230 -33.43 -15.86 -8.45
CA PRO A 230 -33.15 -14.44 -8.67
C PRO A 230 -32.60 -13.74 -7.43
N TYR A 231 -31.87 -14.46 -6.58
CA TYR A 231 -31.46 -13.99 -5.27
C TYR A 231 -30.01 -13.49 -5.28
N VAL A 232 -29.80 -12.37 -4.59
CA VAL A 232 -28.48 -11.88 -4.20
C VAL A 232 -28.39 -11.76 -2.69
N TYR A 233 -27.21 -12.03 -2.16
CA TYR A 233 -26.87 -11.96 -0.75
C TYR A 233 -25.98 -10.76 -0.53
N ILE A 234 -26.35 -9.88 0.40
CA ILE A 234 -25.65 -8.62 0.66
C ILE A 234 -25.20 -8.59 2.12
N TYR A 235 -23.94 -8.19 2.32
CA TYR A 235 -23.39 -7.87 3.64
C TYR A 235 -23.17 -6.37 3.75
N TYR A 236 -23.79 -5.72 4.75
CA TYR A 236 -23.67 -4.29 4.97
C TYR A 236 -23.77 -3.92 6.45
N THR A 237 -23.31 -2.71 6.80
CA THR A 237 -23.44 -2.16 8.16
C THR A 237 -24.63 -1.19 8.26
N ASP A 238 -25.58 -1.48 9.14
CA ASP A 238 -26.67 -0.59 9.53
C ASP A 238 -26.24 0.26 10.75
N THR A 239 -26.13 1.57 10.52
CA THR A 239 -25.72 2.59 11.50
C THR A 239 -26.89 3.40 12.06
N ARG A 240 -28.14 3.09 11.66
CA ARG A 240 -29.35 3.79 12.14
C ARG A 240 -29.70 3.54 13.61
N PRO A 241 -29.41 2.37 14.22
CA PRO A 241 -29.79 2.14 15.62
C PRO A 241 -29.05 3.10 16.57
N ALA A 242 -29.79 3.68 17.52
CA ALA A 242 -29.22 4.67 18.46
C ALA A 242 -28.21 4.07 19.47
N ASN A 243 -28.19 2.75 19.64
CA ASN A 243 -27.38 2.05 20.64
C ASN A 243 -26.36 1.09 20.00
N GLY A 244 -25.69 1.56 18.96
CA GLY A 244 -24.61 0.86 18.27
C GLY A 244 -24.95 0.46 16.84
N GLN A 245 -24.00 -0.20 16.19
CA GLN A 245 -24.10 -0.59 14.79
C GLN A 245 -24.47 -2.07 14.66
N LEU A 246 -25.06 -2.44 13.53
CA LEU A 246 -25.37 -3.82 13.19
C LEU A 246 -24.71 -4.20 11.87
N ASN A 247 -24.05 -5.35 11.82
CA ASN A 247 -23.70 -5.96 10.53
C ASN A 247 -24.82 -6.89 10.11
N GLN A 248 -25.30 -6.70 8.90
CA GLN A 248 -26.46 -7.37 8.33
C GLN A 248 -26.02 -8.25 7.16
N LEU A 249 -26.35 -9.52 7.22
CA LEU A 249 -26.39 -10.42 6.07
C LEU A 249 -27.85 -10.63 5.67
N VAL A 250 -28.18 -10.21 4.47
CA VAL A 250 -29.56 -10.25 3.96
C VAL A 250 -29.62 -10.81 2.54
N ARG A 251 -30.81 -11.18 2.10
CA ARG A 251 -31.10 -11.62 0.73
C ARG A 251 -32.13 -10.72 0.08
N PHE A 252 -31.92 -10.37 -1.19
CA PHE A 252 -32.89 -9.65 -2.03
C PHE A 252 -33.27 -10.47 -3.26
N ASN A 253 -34.47 -10.25 -3.79
CA ASN A 253 -34.91 -10.74 -5.11
C ASN A 253 -34.75 -9.62 -6.15
N ILE A 254 -33.86 -9.81 -7.13
CA ILE A 254 -33.49 -8.77 -8.10
C ILE A 254 -34.17 -8.87 -9.47
N GLU A 255 -35.05 -9.86 -9.67
CA GLU A 255 -35.87 -9.99 -10.90
C GLU A 255 -37.29 -9.42 -10.73
N LEU A 256 -37.60 -8.77 -9.59
CA LEU A 256 -38.86 -8.04 -9.44
C LEU A 256 -38.88 -6.84 -10.42
N ALA A 257 -40.09 -6.52 -10.90
CA ALA A 257 -40.27 -5.65 -12.06
C ALA A 257 -39.79 -4.21 -11.84
N THR A 258 -39.92 -3.71 -10.62
CA THR A 258 -39.54 -2.34 -10.27
C THR A 258 -38.43 -2.31 -9.22
N LEU A 259 -37.61 -1.25 -9.24
CA LEU A 259 -36.58 -1.02 -8.22
C LEU A 259 -37.18 -0.97 -6.80
N GLU A 260 -38.35 -0.36 -6.63
CA GLU A 260 -39.04 -0.29 -5.35
C GLU A 260 -39.42 -1.67 -4.79
N GLU A 261 -39.92 -2.58 -5.63
CA GLU A 261 -40.23 -3.95 -5.22
C GLU A 261 -38.97 -4.73 -4.84
N ARG A 262 -37.88 -4.56 -5.61
CA ARG A 262 -36.57 -5.17 -5.31
C ARG A 262 -36.04 -4.70 -3.94
N ASN A 263 -36.07 -3.40 -3.68
CA ASN A 263 -35.58 -2.81 -2.42
C ASN A 263 -36.39 -3.28 -1.19
N LYS A 264 -37.69 -3.56 -1.37
CA LYS A 264 -38.58 -4.07 -0.31
C LYS A 264 -38.51 -5.59 -0.11
N SER A 265 -37.82 -6.33 -0.99
CA SER A 265 -37.75 -7.79 -0.95
C SER A 265 -36.77 -8.37 0.08
N GLU A 266 -36.16 -7.52 0.91
CA GLU A 266 -35.16 -7.92 1.89
C GLU A 266 -35.66 -9.04 2.81
N THR A 267 -34.85 -10.09 2.92
CA THR A 267 -35.01 -11.17 3.88
C THR A 267 -33.76 -11.23 4.76
N LEU A 268 -33.94 -11.07 6.06
CA LEU A 268 -32.84 -11.17 7.03
C LEU A 268 -32.28 -12.61 7.09
N ILE A 269 -30.95 -12.72 7.10
CA ILE A 269 -30.26 -14.00 7.38
C ILE A 269 -29.58 -13.94 8.74
N ILE A 270 -28.69 -12.96 8.93
CA ILE A 270 -27.97 -12.73 10.19
C ILE A 270 -27.91 -11.22 10.46
N SER A 271 -28.31 -10.81 11.66
CA SER A 271 -28.05 -9.48 12.22
C SER A 271 -27.07 -9.65 13.39
N MET A 272 -25.92 -8.99 13.35
CA MET A 272 -24.88 -9.07 14.38
C MET A 272 -24.68 -7.72 15.03
N GLN A 273 -24.83 -7.66 16.36
CA GLN A 273 -24.44 -6.48 17.12
C GLN A 273 -22.91 -6.36 17.17
N ARG A 274 -22.42 -5.13 17.00
CA ARG A 274 -21.00 -4.80 17.02
C ARG A 274 -20.71 -3.55 17.84
N GLU A 275 -19.43 -3.30 18.04
CA GLU A 275 -18.95 -2.03 18.58
C GLU A 275 -19.15 -0.87 17.61
N ASP A 276 -19.50 0.29 18.17
CA ASP A 276 -19.73 1.54 17.45
C ASP A 276 -18.41 2.29 17.22
N ASP A 277 -17.45 1.64 16.56
CA ASP A 277 -16.17 2.22 16.16
C ASP A 277 -15.97 2.28 14.64
N GLY A 278 -16.79 1.55 13.88
CA GLY A 278 -16.79 1.55 12.42
C GLY A 278 -15.63 0.78 11.77
N PHE A 279 -14.89 -0.04 12.53
CA PHE A 279 -13.73 -0.80 12.03
C PHE A 279 -13.90 -2.32 12.09
N HIS A 280 -13.15 -3.01 11.23
CA HIS A 280 -12.99 -4.46 11.14
C HIS A 280 -14.30 -5.22 10.94
N ASN A 281 -14.98 -4.89 9.85
CA ASN A 281 -16.30 -5.43 9.54
C ASN A 281 -16.21 -6.82 8.88
N GLY A 282 -15.06 -7.17 8.31
CA GLY A 282 -14.93 -8.29 7.37
C GLY A 282 -15.82 -8.04 6.15
N GLY A 283 -16.76 -8.95 5.91
CA GLY A 283 -17.86 -8.74 4.98
C GLY A 283 -17.66 -9.34 3.59
N SER A 284 -16.62 -10.14 3.35
CA SER A 284 -16.57 -10.99 2.15
C SER A 284 -17.68 -12.03 2.22
N VAL A 285 -18.40 -12.22 1.11
CA VAL A 285 -19.50 -13.20 0.98
C VAL A 285 -19.30 -13.96 -0.31
N GLU A 286 -19.12 -15.28 -0.24
CA GLU A 286 -18.96 -16.12 -1.43
C GLU A 286 -19.67 -17.45 -1.24
N PHE A 287 -20.21 -18.01 -2.32
CA PHE A 287 -20.60 -19.41 -2.33
C PHE A 287 -19.38 -20.30 -2.59
N GLY A 288 -19.23 -21.32 -1.77
CA GLY A 288 -18.22 -22.35 -1.97
C GLY A 288 -18.58 -23.33 -3.07
N PRO A 289 -17.62 -24.18 -3.50
CA PRO A 289 -17.86 -25.26 -4.46
C PRO A 289 -18.88 -26.29 -3.92
N ASP A 290 -19.07 -26.32 -2.61
CA ASP A 290 -20.05 -27.14 -1.90
C ASP A 290 -21.46 -26.51 -1.79
N ARG A 291 -21.69 -25.39 -2.49
CA ARG A 291 -22.95 -24.60 -2.50
C ARG A 291 -23.33 -23.99 -1.14
N MET A 292 -22.41 -23.94 -0.17
CA MET A 292 -22.63 -23.25 1.09
C MET A 292 -22.21 -21.78 0.99
N LEU A 293 -22.84 -20.93 1.78
CA LEU A 293 -22.48 -19.51 1.85
C LEU A 293 -21.40 -19.32 2.92
N TYR A 294 -20.27 -18.77 2.51
CA TYR A 294 -19.15 -18.41 3.37
C TYR A 294 -19.17 -16.91 3.62
N VAL A 295 -18.97 -16.50 4.87
CA VAL A 295 -19.00 -15.09 5.28
C VAL A 295 -17.79 -14.80 6.15
N GLY A 296 -17.03 -13.77 5.78
CA GLY A 296 -15.90 -13.27 6.55
C GLY A 296 -16.36 -12.27 7.59
N LEU A 297 -15.93 -12.46 8.83
CA LEU A 297 -16.24 -11.59 9.96
C LEU A 297 -14.93 -11.02 10.49
N GLY A 298 -14.89 -9.71 10.73
CA GLY A 298 -13.74 -9.06 11.37
C GLY A 298 -13.89 -8.96 12.89
N GLU A 299 -12.82 -8.55 13.57
CA GLU A 299 -12.79 -8.50 15.05
C GLU A 299 -13.74 -7.45 15.63
N GLY A 300 -14.23 -6.51 14.82
CA GLY A 300 -15.25 -5.55 15.23
C GLY A 300 -16.64 -6.17 15.41
N VAL A 301 -16.87 -7.38 14.88
CA VAL A 301 -18.19 -8.06 14.86
C VAL A 301 -18.48 -8.75 16.21
N HIS A 302 -18.35 -8.04 17.33
CA HIS A 302 -18.87 -8.53 18.60
C HIS A 302 -19.11 -7.39 19.60
N PRO A 303 -19.97 -7.58 20.62
CA PRO A 303 -20.09 -6.67 21.74
C PRO A 303 -18.88 -6.72 22.69
N LYS A 304 -18.56 -5.60 23.34
CA LYS A 304 -17.52 -5.45 24.37
C LYS A 304 -17.72 -6.43 25.52
N GLY A 305 -16.61 -6.97 26.02
CA GLY A 305 -16.56 -7.80 27.23
C GLY A 305 -17.10 -9.22 27.06
N GLN A 306 -17.44 -9.64 25.84
CA GLN A 306 -17.54 -11.06 25.53
C GLN A 306 -16.12 -11.62 25.32
N GLU A 307 -15.88 -12.87 25.66
CA GLU A 307 -14.52 -13.46 25.58
C GLU A 307 -14.47 -14.76 24.78
N LEU A 308 -15.60 -15.48 24.61
CA LEU A 308 -15.61 -16.76 23.91
C LEU A 308 -16.28 -16.67 22.53
N SER A 309 -15.76 -17.44 21.57
CA SER A 309 -16.36 -17.61 20.23
C SER A 309 -17.62 -18.48 20.26
N SER A 310 -17.98 -19.11 21.39
CA SER A 310 -19.29 -19.75 21.61
C SER A 310 -20.42 -18.75 21.89
N GLU A 311 -20.10 -17.58 22.44
CA GLU A 311 -21.09 -16.60 22.91
C GLU A 311 -21.61 -15.70 21.79
N VAL A 312 -20.77 -15.45 20.77
CA VAL A 312 -20.98 -14.45 19.70
C VAL A 312 -20.23 -14.85 18.43
N LEU A 313 -20.63 -14.28 17.29
CA LEU A 313 -19.95 -14.46 15.99
C LEU A 313 -18.83 -13.42 15.80
N ARG A 314 -17.68 -13.65 16.44
CA ARG A 314 -16.40 -12.92 16.30
C ARG A 314 -15.70 -13.12 14.94
N SER A 315 -14.48 -12.57 14.84
CA SER A 315 -13.63 -12.70 13.66
C SER A 315 -13.37 -14.15 13.25
N GLY A 316 -13.37 -14.37 11.94
CA GLY A 316 -13.22 -15.68 11.35
C GLY A 316 -14.03 -15.81 10.07
N ILE A 317 -14.20 -17.04 9.60
CA ILE A 317 -15.03 -17.37 8.46
C ILE A 317 -16.11 -18.34 8.94
N ILE A 318 -17.37 -17.98 8.71
CA ILE A 318 -18.51 -18.87 8.95
C ILE A 318 -18.97 -19.51 7.65
N ARG A 319 -19.57 -20.71 7.77
CA ARG A 319 -20.15 -21.47 6.65
C ARG A 319 -21.57 -21.89 7.02
N ILE A 320 -22.54 -21.44 6.21
CA ILE A 320 -23.97 -21.61 6.47
C ILE A 320 -24.72 -22.12 5.23
N ASP A 321 -25.77 -22.91 5.44
CA ASP A 321 -26.69 -23.36 4.39
C ASP A 321 -27.88 -22.40 4.31
N VAL A 322 -27.89 -21.56 3.28
CA VAL A 322 -28.97 -20.62 2.97
C VAL A 322 -29.91 -21.14 1.88
N LEU A 323 -29.58 -22.27 1.27
CA LEU A 323 -30.37 -22.93 0.22
C LEU A 323 -31.37 -23.91 0.83
N ASN A 324 -31.03 -24.45 2.01
CA ASN A 324 -31.77 -25.47 2.73
C ASN A 324 -32.02 -26.72 1.87
N GLU A 325 -31.05 -27.06 1.02
CA GLU A 325 -31.07 -28.23 0.15
C GLU A 325 -30.58 -29.49 0.89
N THR A 326 -29.91 -29.32 2.04
CA THR A 326 -29.36 -30.45 2.82
C THR A 326 -30.28 -30.90 3.94
N ASN A 327 -30.60 -32.20 3.95
CA ASN A 327 -31.48 -32.78 4.96
C ASN A 327 -30.85 -32.84 6.36
N ASP A 328 -29.51 -32.89 6.45
CA ASP A 328 -28.79 -33.16 7.70
C ASP A 328 -28.28 -31.89 8.41
N SER A 329 -28.56 -30.70 7.88
CA SER A 329 -28.16 -29.46 8.55
C SER A 329 -28.84 -29.31 9.93
N LEU A 330 -28.28 -28.46 10.78
CA LEU A 330 -28.74 -28.17 12.13
C LEU A 330 -29.39 -26.78 12.18
N PRO A 331 -30.32 -26.51 13.12
CA PRO A 331 -30.74 -25.14 13.36
C PRO A 331 -29.55 -24.30 13.85
N PRO A 332 -29.55 -22.98 13.59
CA PRO A 332 -28.53 -22.09 14.11
C PRO A 332 -28.53 -22.06 15.64
N GLN A 333 -27.35 -21.90 16.24
CA GLN A 333 -27.25 -21.79 17.69
C GLN A 333 -27.79 -20.41 18.11
N PRO A 334 -28.76 -20.30 19.02
CA PRO A 334 -29.20 -18.99 19.47
C PRO A 334 -28.05 -18.25 20.17
N PHE A 335 -27.92 -16.95 19.96
CA PHE A 335 -27.11 -16.07 20.80
C PHE A 335 -27.83 -14.76 21.09
N LYS A 336 -27.45 -14.13 22.19
CA LYS A 336 -28.14 -12.96 22.76
C LYS A 336 -27.95 -11.67 21.95
N TYR A 337 -26.90 -11.60 21.15
CA TYR A 337 -26.37 -10.36 20.58
C TYR A 337 -26.60 -10.25 19.06
N GLY A 338 -27.71 -10.81 18.60
CA GLY A 338 -28.06 -10.80 17.19
C GLY A 338 -29.42 -11.41 16.92
N GLU A 339 -29.81 -11.38 15.65
CA GLU A 339 -31.00 -12.04 15.15
C GLU A 339 -30.60 -13.02 14.04
N LEU A 340 -31.22 -14.20 14.03
CA LEU A 340 -30.91 -15.28 13.11
C LEU A 340 -32.19 -15.71 12.40
N GLY A 341 -32.10 -15.89 11.09
CA GLY A 341 -33.23 -16.34 10.28
C GLY A 341 -32.78 -16.93 8.96
N ASN A 342 -33.62 -17.78 8.36
CA ASN A 342 -33.46 -18.18 6.95
C ASN A 342 -32.10 -18.84 6.58
N TYR A 343 -31.43 -19.49 7.53
CA TYR A 343 -30.27 -20.35 7.28
C TYR A 343 -30.25 -21.55 8.23
N ARG A 344 -29.44 -22.56 7.88
CA ARG A 344 -29.10 -23.72 8.71
C ARG A 344 -27.58 -23.88 8.78
N VAL A 345 -27.12 -24.67 9.74
CA VAL A 345 -25.69 -24.94 9.94
C VAL A 345 -25.36 -26.33 9.37
N PRO A 346 -24.48 -26.45 8.38
CA PRO A 346 -24.08 -27.76 7.87
C PRO A 346 -23.55 -28.66 8.99
N SER A 347 -24.03 -29.91 9.04
CA SER A 347 -23.64 -30.86 10.09
C SER A 347 -22.21 -31.36 9.99
N ASP A 348 -21.55 -31.11 8.86
CA ASP A 348 -20.14 -31.40 8.64
C ASP A 348 -19.24 -30.21 8.97
N ASN A 349 -19.74 -29.10 9.53
CA ASN A 349 -18.89 -28.03 10.02
C ASN A 349 -17.89 -28.55 11.08
N PRO A 350 -16.67 -28.00 11.15
CA PRO A 350 -15.58 -28.57 11.95
C PRO A 350 -15.80 -28.52 13.47
N PHE A 351 -16.67 -27.63 13.95
CA PHE A 351 -16.83 -27.35 15.38
C PHE A 351 -18.17 -27.79 15.95
N ILE A 352 -18.92 -28.65 15.25
CA ILE A 352 -20.19 -29.17 15.76
C ILE A 352 -20.00 -29.81 17.13
N GLY A 353 -20.74 -29.29 18.12
CA GLY A 353 -20.80 -29.85 19.48
C GLY A 353 -19.69 -29.40 20.40
N ARG A 354 -18.89 -28.41 20.01
CA ARG A 354 -17.95 -27.74 20.93
C ARG A 354 -18.70 -26.73 21.81
N ASP A 355 -18.28 -26.64 23.08
CA ASP A 355 -18.87 -25.71 24.05
C ASP A 355 -18.23 -24.31 24.00
N ASP A 356 -17.03 -24.20 23.40
CA ASP A 356 -16.20 -22.99 23.34
C ASP A 356 -16.21 -22.30 21.96
N ILE A 357 -16.77 -22.96 20.94
CA ILE A 357 -16.82 -22.46 19.56
C ILE A 357 -18.22 -22.69 18.97
N ARG A 358 -18.77 -21.67 18.30
CA ARG A 358 -20.04 -21.79 17.60
C ARG A 358 -19.98 -22.74 16.40
N ASN A 359 -21.07 -23.47 16.19
CA ASN A 359 -21.21 -24.45 15.12
C ASN A 359 -21.10 -23.84 13.70
N GLU A 360 -21.36 -22.54 13.54
CA GLU A 360 -21.27 -21.83 12.26
C GLU A 360 -19.83 -21.68 11.72
N TYR A 361 -18.81 -21.78 12.58
CA TYR A 361 -17.44 -21.50 12.17
C TYR A 361 -16.86 -22.55 11.23
N TRP A 362 -16.19 -22.07 10.19
CA TRP A 362 -15.31 -22.84 9.32
C TRP A 362 -13.84 -22.69 9.73
N ALA A 363 -13.43 -21.46 10.06
CA ALA A 363 -12.08 -21.10 10.50
C ALA A 363 -12.12 -19.91 11.46
N LEU A 364 -11.11 -19.79 12.33
CA LEU A 364 -10.98 -18.82 13.42
C LEU A 364 -9.57 -18.25 13.53
N GLY A 365 -9.34 -17.31 14.46
CA GLY A 365 -8.04 -16.67 14.65
C GLY A 365 -7.60 -15.80 13.48
N LEU A 366 -8.56 -15.30 12.69
CA LEU A 366 -8.33 -14.25 11.69
C LEU A 366 -8.64 -12.90 12.33
N ARG A 367 -8.12 -11.82 11.76
CA ARG A 367 -8.41 -10.47 12.26
C ARG A 367 -9.57 -9.80 11.54
N ASN A 368 -9.42 -9.58 10.24
CA ASN A 368 -10.34 -8.88 9.37
C ASN A 368 -10.27 -9.46 7.95
N PRO A 369 -10.83 -10.68 7.74
CA PRO A 369 -10.87 -11.34 6.44
C PRO A 369 -11.74 -10.54 5.46
N PHE A 370 -11.10 -9.66 4.68
CA PHE A 370 -11.80 -8.62 3.92
C PHE A 370 -12.26 -9.08 2.54
N ARG A 371 -11.41 -9.78 1.78
CA ARG A 371 -11.80 -10.54 0.58
C ARG A 371 -11.21 -11.94 0.63
N PHE A 372 -12.05 -12.91 0.31
CA PHE A 372 -11.61 -14.26 -0.01
C PHE A 372 -12.29 -14.77 -1.27
N ASN A 373 -11.65 -15.74 -1.92
CA ASN A 373 -12.21 -16.45 -3.05
C ASN A 373 -11.76 -17.91 -3.01
N PHE A 374 -12.62 -18.79 -3.49
CA PHE A 374 -12.24 -20.16 -3.81
C PHE A 374 -11.48 -20.18 -5.13
N ASP A 375 -10.38 -20.91 -5.17
CA ASP A 375 -9.78 -21.32 -6.44
C ASP A 375 -10.71 -22.34 -7.12
N PRO A 376 -11.29 -22.05 -8.29
CA PRO A 376 -12.27 -22.92 -8.93
C PRO A 376 -11.70 -24.27 -9.39
N VAL A 377 -10.37 -24.43 -9.40
CA VAL A 377 -9.71 -25.69 -9.79
C VAL A 377 -9.34 -26.55 -8.60
N THR A 378 -8.78 -25.95 -7.54
CA THR A 378 -8.30 -26.70 -6.37
C THR A 378 -9.28 -26.69 -5.20
N GLU A 379 -10.34 -25.88 -5.29
CA GLU A 379 -11.31 -25.63 -4.21
C GLU A 379 -10.68 -25.02 -2.95
N GLN A 380 -9.41 -24.59 -3.03
CA GLN A 380 -8.72 -23.94 -1.92
C GLN A 380 -9.28 -22.53 -1.71
N LEU A 381 -9.66 -22.22 -0.47
CA LEU A 381 -10.07 -20.88 -0.08
C LEU A 381 -8.83 -20.03 0.25
N TRP A 382 -8.70 -18.89 -0.43
CA TRP A 382 -7.63 -17.91 -0.21
C TRP A 382 -8.21 -16.63 0.36
N VAL A 383 -7.58 -16.05 1.37
CA VAL A 383 -8.04 -14.81 2.01
C VAL A 383 -6.90 -13.80 2.14
N GLY A 384 -7.24 -12.52 1.99
CA GLY A 384 -6.46 -11.43 2.57
C GLY A 384 -7.01 -11.11 3.96
N ASP A 385 -6.17 -11.26 4.97
CA ASP A 385 -6.50 -10.92 6.35
C ASP A 385 -5.84 -9.59 6.71
N VAL A 386 -6.64 -8.52 6.80
CA VAL A 386 -6.13 -7.17 7.05
C VAL A 386 -5.62 -7.10 8.47
N GLY A 387 -4.30 -6.96 8.62
CA GLY A 387 -3.63 -7.06 9.91
C GLY A 387 -3.74 -5.79 10.74
N SER A 388 -3.14 -5.80 11.94
CA SER A 388 -3.38 -4.76 12.95
C SER A 388 -2.39 -3.63 12.84
N THR A 389 -1.24 -3.78 13.49
CA THR A 389 -0.33 -2.65 13.76
C THR A 389 0.95 -2.79 12.96
N ILE A 390 1.37 -4.02 12.69
CA ILE A 390 2.70 -4.29 12.16
C ILE A 390 2.63 -5.09 10.88
N TRP A 391 1.76 -6.08 10.76
CA TRP A 391 1.83 -7.03 9.65
C TRP A 391 0.55 -7.07 8.85
N GLU A 392 0.67 -7.43 7.58
CA GLU A 392 -0.46 -7.81 6.71
C GLU A 392 -0.32 -9.28 6.30
N GLU A 393 -1.43 -9.97 5.99
CA GLU A 393 -1.39 -11.42 5.76
C GLU A 393 -2.21 -11.92 4.57
N VAL A 394 -1.67 -12.95 3.91
CA VAL A 394 -2.39 -13.84 3.00
C VAL A 394 -2.43 -15.23 3.59
N ASN A 395 -3.63 -15.81 3.70
CA ASN A 395 -3.86 -17.11 4.31
C ASN A 395 -4.55 -18.07 3.34
N LYS A 396 -4.13 -19.35 3.36
CA LYS A 396 -4.88 -20.49 2.77
C LYS A 396 -5.79 -21.05 3.87
N ILE A 397 -7.09 -20.97 3.67
CA ILE A 397 -8.08 -21.35 4.68
C ILE A 397 -8.35 -22.86 4.65
N GLU A 398 -8.16 -23.51 5.79
CA GLU A 398 -8.44 -24.93 6.00
C GLU A 398 -9.64 -25.14 6.94
N LYS A 399 -10.31 -26.28 6.77
CA LYS A 399 -11.43 -26.69 7.61
C LYS A 399 -10.98 -26.85 9.06
N GLY A 400 -11.52 -26.03 9.96
CA GLY A 400 -11.21 -26.05 11.39
C GLY A 400 -9.90 -25.35 11.74
N GLY A 401 -9.28 -24.62 10.80
CA GLY A 401 -8.02 -23.93 10.99
C GLY A 401 -8.10 -22.75 11.96
N HIS A 402 -6.97 -22.48 12.62
CA HIS A 402 -6.78 -21.37 13.55
C HIS A 402 -5.61 -20.48 13.12
N TYR A 403 -5.88 -19.22 12.75
CA TYR A 403 -4.89 -18.31 12.13
C TYR A 403 -4.16 -17.40 13.13
N GLN A 404 -4.26 -17.73 14.42
CA GLN A 404 -3.41 -17.25 15.51
C GLN A 404 -3.64 -15.80 15.94
N PHE A 405 -4.42 -15.01 15.20
CA PHE A 405 -4.74 -13.65 15.59
C PHE A 405 -5.61 -13.63 16.86
N PRO A 406 -5.13 -12.96 17.92
CA PRO A 406 -4.15 -11.89 17.92
C PRO A 406 -2.96 -12.28 18.77
N VAL A 407 -2.81 -13.55 19.12
CA VAL A 407 -1.69 -14.02 19.93
C VAL A 407 -0.44 -13.83 19.08
N ILE A 408 -0.57 -14.14 17.79
CA ILE A 408 0.44 -13.92 16.76
C ILE A 408 -0.15 -13.03 15.67
N GLU A 409 0.68 -12.11 15.17
CA GLU A 409 0.45 -11.27 13.99
C GLU A 409 1.71 -11.36 13.13
N GLY A 410 1.56 -11.75 11.86
CA GLY A 410 2.64 -12.14 10.96
C GLY A 410 3.45 -13.31 11.54
N TYR A 411 4.68 -13.01 11.96
CA TYR A 411 5.55 -13.98 12.64
C TYR A 411 5.91 -13.58 14.08
N THR A 412 5.15 -12.64 14.66
CA THR A 412 5.48 -12.04 15.95
C THR A 412 4.36 -12.20 16.96
N THR A 413 4.72 -12.50 18.20
CA THR A 413 3.76 -12.50 19.31
C THR A 413 3.36 -11.06 19.63
N THR A 414 2.07 -10.79 19.80
CA THR A 414 1.59 -9.43 20.17
C THR A 414 1.69 -9.14 21.67
N GLY A 415 1.96 -10.18 22.48
CA GLY A 415 1.90 -10.11 23.94
C GLY A 415 0.48 -10.27 24.52
N LYS A 416 -0.55 -10.37 23.67
CA LYS A 416 -1.89 -10.82 24.06
C LYS A 416 -1.87 -12.33 24.33
N SER A 417 -2.71 -12.78 25.26
CA SER A 417 -2.85 -14.20 25.61
C SER A 417 -4.30 -14.51 26.00
N GLY A 418 -4.64 -15.79 26.06
CA GLY A 418 -5.85 -16.29 26.74
C GLY A 418 -7.08 -16.52 25.87
N TRP A 419 -7.35 -15.73 24.84
CA TRP A 419 -8.68 -15.79 24.21
C TRP A 419 -8.84 -16.83 23.08
N GLU A 420 -7.76 -17.43 22.57
CA GLU A 420 -7.90 -18.60 21.68
C GLU A 420 -6.89 -19.72 21.92
N ALA A 421 -6.58 -20.03 23.19
CA ALA A 421 -5.95 -21.32 23.50
C ALA A 421 -6.97 -22.47 23.31
N LEU A 422 -7.53 -22.61 22.11
CA LEU A 422 -8.64 -23.51 21.75
C LEU A 422 -8.19 -24.96 21.51
N GLY A 423 -6.88 -25.21 21.58
CA GLY A 423 -6.27 -26.51 21.27
C GLY A 423 -6.49 -26.92 19.81
N LEU A 424 -6.60 -25.95 18.91
CA LEU A 424 -6.78 -26.15 17.47
C LEU A 424 -5.42 -26.20 16.76
N THR A 425 -5.43 -26.72 15.53
CA THR A 425 -4.25 -26.65 14.67
C THR A 425 -4.02 -25.21 14.24
N GLU A 426 -2.87 -24.67 14.60
CA GLU A 426 -2.45 -23.31 14.27
C GLU A 426 -1.83 -23.27 12.86
N HIS A 427 -2.21 -22.27 12.08
CA HIS A 427 -1.73 -22.06 10.71
C HIS A 427 -1.07 -20.68 10.60
N PRO A 428 0.20 -20.59 10.17
CA PRO A 428 0.84 -19.33 9.88
C PRO A 428 0.41 -18.78 8.51
N PRO A 429 0.65 -17.48 8.25
CA PRO A 429 0.40 -16.90 6.93
C PRO A 429 1.31 -17.47 5.86
N ILE A 430 0.73 -17.64 4.66
CA ILE A 430 1.47 -18.04 3.45
C ILE A 430 2.39 -16.90 3.02
N TYR A 431 1.92 -15.66 3.10
CA TYR A 431 2.70 -14.47 2.81
C TYR A 431 2.34 -13.36 3.80
N THR A 432 3.34 -12.58 4.22
CA THR A 432 3.16 -11.44 5.10
C THR A 432 4.26 -10.40 4.88
N TYR A 433 3.95 -9.11 5.11
CA TYR A 433 4.94 -8.04 5.17
C TYR A 433 4.65 -7.07 6.30
N GLN A 434 5.68 -6.31 6.70
CA GLN A 434 5.53 -5.24 7.68
C GLN A 434 5.00 -3.96 7.06
N HIS A 435 4.11 -3.27 7.77
CA HIS A 435 3.57 -1.97 7.38
C HIS A 435 4.68 -0.99 7.02
N SER A 436 4.64 -0.47 5.80
CA SER A 436 5.47 0.64 5.37
C SER A 436 4.65 1.93 5.33
N ALA A 437 5.26 3.01 4.85
CA ALA A 437 4.53 4.24 4.58
C ALA A 437 3.43 4.09 3.50
N TYR A 438 3.45 2.99 2.73
CA TYR A 438 2.56 2.74 1.60
C TYR A 438 1.78 1.43 1.74
N ASP A 439 2.45 0.32 2.06
CA ASP A 439 1.86 -1.01 2.06
C ASP A 439 1.41 -1.35 3.48
N ARG A 440 0.09 -1.47 3.72
CA ARG A 440 -0.52 -1.54 5.06
C ARG A 440 -1.90 -2.22 5.14
N ALA A 441 -2.45 -2.76 4.04
CA ALA A 441 -3.79 -3.34 4.02
C ALA A 441 -3.95 -4.35 2.87
N ILE A 442 -3.53 -5.60 3.06
CA ILE A 442 -3.78 -6.67 2.07
C ILE A 442 -5.26 -7.01 2.06
N ILE A 443 -5.93 -6.72 0.94
CA ILE A 443 -7.37 -7.00 0.82
C ILE A 443 -7.68 -8.43 0.41
N GLY A 444 -6.71 -9.14 -0.18
CA GLY A 444 -6.91 -10.44 -0.80
C GLY A 444 -7.18 -10.35 -2.31
N GLY A 445 -7.57 -11.47 -2.92
CA GLY A 445 -7.85 -11.54 -4.35
C GLY A 445 -8.19 -12.94 -4.85
N VAL A 446 -7.67 -13.33 -6.02
CA VAL A 446 -8.08 -14.55 -6.75
C VAL A 446 -6.88 -15.33 -7.28
N VAL A 447 -7.02 -16.65 -7.41
CA VAL A 447 -6.08 -17.44 -8.22
C VAL A 447 -6.45 -17.30 -9.69
N ALA A 448 -5.52 -16.80 -10.50
CA ALA A 448 -5.75 -16.62 -11.93
C ALA A 448 -5.77 -17.98 -12.65
N ARG A 449 -6.92 -18.38 -13.17
CA ARG A 449 -7.12 -19.64 -13.92
C ARG A 449 -7.50 -19.43 -15.38
N GLY A 450 -7.85 -18.20 -15.78
CA GLY A 450 -8.25 -17.87 -17.15
C GLY A 450 -7.10 -17.90 -18.15
N ASP A 451 -7.42 -18.18 -19.42
CA ASP A 451 -6.42 -18.29 -20.50
C ASP A 451 -6.03 -16.94 -21.11
N LYS A 452 -6.70 -15.84 -20.72
CA LYS A 452 -6.42 -14.49 -21.26
C LYS A 452 -5.00 -14.02 -20.96
N TYR A 453 -4.45 -14.41 -19.81
CA TYR A 453 -3.11 -14.03 -19.36
C TYR A 453 -2.28 -15.27 -19.00
N PRO A 454 -1.71 -16.00 -19.98
CA PRO A 454 -1.05 -17.27 -19.73
C PRO A 454 0.10 -17.21 -18.72
N SER A 455 0.86 -16.11 -18.67
CA SER A 455 1.97 -15.95 -17.72
C SER A 455 1.52 -15.68 -16.27
N LEU A 456 0.26 -15.33 -16.04
CA LEU A 456 -0.31 -15.17 -14.70
C LEU A 456 -1.06 -16.42 -14.24
N LYS A 457 -1.26 -17.41 -15.12
CA LYS A 457 -2.06 -18.59 -14.84
C LYS A 457 -1.43 -19.40 -13.71
N GLY A 458 -2.23 -19.68 -12.68
CA GLY A 458 -1.84 -20.40 -11.48
C GLY A 458 -1.24 -19.51 -10.38
N LEU A 459 -1.09 -18.20 -10.59
CA LEU A 459 -0.65 -17.28 -9.56
C LEU A 459 -1.85 -16.72 -8.78
N TYR A 460 -1.64 -16.47 -7.48
CA TYR A 460 -2.57 -15.70 -6.67
C TYR A 460 -2.33 -14.22 -6.92
N ILE A 461 -3.36 -13.55 -7.44
CA ILE A 461 -3.37 -12.12 -7.74
C ILE A 461 -4.17 -11.42 -6.65
N PHE A 462 -3.50 -10.57 -5.88
CA PHE A 462 -4.09 -9.85 -4.75
C PHE A 462 -3.61 -8.41 -4.71
N ALA A 463 -4.22 -7.58 -3.88
CA ALA A 463 -3.88 -6.17 -3.82
C ALA A 463 -3.75 -5.65 -2.38
N ASP A 464 -3.06 -4.51 -2.26
CA ASP A 464 -3.07 -3.68 -1.07
C ASP A 464 -3.98 -2.46 -1.28
N ASN A 465 -4.87 -2.19 -0.33
CA ASN A 465 -5.80 -1.07 -0.40
C ASN A 465 -5.11 0.29 -0.26
N TYR A 466 -4.10 0.40 0.58
CA TYR A 466 -3.47 1.67 0.89
C TYR A 466 -2.50 2.12 -0.21
N SER A 467 -1.62 1.24 -0.71
CA SER A 467 -0.66 1.52 -1.77
C SER A 467 -1.23 1.36 -3.17
N SER A 468 -2.38 0.68 -3.29
CA SER A 468 -3.02 0.33 -4.56
C SER A 468 -2.18 -0.59 -5.45
N LYS A 469 -1.16 -1.25 -4.88
CA LYS A 469 -0.34 -2.23 -5.59
C LYS A 469 -1.13 -3.52 -5.80
N VAL A 470 -0.90 -4.14 -6.95
CA VAL A 470 -1.38 -5.46 -7.32
C VAL A 470 -0.17 -6.39 -7.38
N PHE A 471 -0.25 -7.50 -6.66
CA PHE A 471 0.81 -8.48 -6.53
C PHE A 471 0.43 -9.80 -7.21
N ALA A 472 1.44 -10.53 -7.65
CA ALA A 472 1.34 -11.90 -8.11
C ALA A 472 2.25 -12.80 -7.26
N MET A 473 1.69 -13.91 -6.77
CA MET A 473 2.36 -14.84 -5.87
C MET A 473 2.16 -16.30 -6.31
N PRO A 474 3.20 -17.16 -6.23
CA PRO A 474 3.05 -18.60 -6.44
C PRO A 474 2.05 -19.24 -5.46
N THR A 475 1.29 -20.22 -5.92
CA THR A 475 0.26 -20.90 -5.09
C THR A 475 0.70 -22.23 -4.50
N ASP A 476 1.78 -22.81 -5.01
CA ASP A 476 2.29 -24.14 -4.68
C ASP A 476 3.20 -24.16 -3.45
N GLU A 477 3.59 -23.00 -2.94
CA GLU A 477 4.38 -22.86 -1.73
C GLU A 477 3.50 -22.71 -0.48
N ASN A 478 4.01 -23.21 0.66
CA ASN A 478 3.36 -23.02 1.98
C ASN A 478 3.89 -21.79 2.72
N LYS A 479 4.94 -21.15 2.20
CA LYS A 479 5.48 -19.89 2.67
C LYS A 479 6.17 -19.21 1.50
N VAL A 480 5.81 -17.97 1.22
CA VAL A 480 6.43 -17.12 0.20
C VAL A 480 7.09 -15.94 0.90
N GLU A 481 8.33 -15.62 0.53
CA GLU A 481 9.07 -14.49 1.11
C GLU A 481 8.96 -13.22 0.25
N ASN A 482 8.83 -13.38 -1.07
CA ASN A 482 8.79 -12.26 -2.01
C ASN A 482 7.68 -12.48 -3.04
N VAL A 483 7.00 -11.41 -3.41
CA VAL A 483 5.96 -11.38 -4.43
C VAL A 483 6.31 -10.36 -5.51
N ASN A 484 5.79 -10.55 -6.71
CA ASN A 484 6.02 -9.60 -7.79
C ASN A 484 4.89 -8.57 -7.80
N THR A 485 5.23 -7.28 -7.72
CA THR A 485 4.28 -6.22 -8.07
C THR A 485 4.06 -6.25 -9.58
N ILE A 486 2.82 -6.43 -10.01
CA ILE A 486 2.46 -6.50 -11.43
C ILE A 486 1.71 -5.28 -11.91
N ALA A 487 1.05 -4.52 -11.05
CA ALA A 487 0.39 -3.27 -11.45
C ALA A 487 0.19 -2.38 -10.23
N ARG A 488 -0.19 -1.13 -10.45
CA ARG A 488 -0.60 -0.21 -9.40
C ARG A 488 -1.72 0.67 -9.93
N ALA A 489 -2.80 0.82 -9.15
CA ALA A 489 -3.84 1.80 -9.46
C ALA A 489 -3.47 3.18 -8.89
N ASN A 490 -4.22 4.20 -9.27
CA ASN A 490 -4.10 5.52 -8.66
C ASN A 490 -4.29 5.41 -7.14
N GLN A 491 -3.27 5.85 -6.39
CA GLN A 491 -3.30 5.76 -4.95
C GLN A 491 -3.99 6.99 -4.34
N TYR A 492 -5.07 6.74 -3.61
CA TYR A 492 -5.71 7.74 -2.76
C TYR A 492 -5.55 7.31 -1.30
N ALA A 493 -5.22 8.26 -0.43
CA ALA A 493 -5.02 8.01 1.00
C ALA A 493 -6.24 7.28 1.57
N GLN A 494 -6.03 6.03 2.00
CA GLN A 494 -7.05 5.13 2.56
C GLN A 494 -8.23 4.79 1.61
N ARG A 495 -8.06 4.94 0.29
CA ARG A 495 -9.11 4.68 -0.71
C ARG A 495 -8.55 4.12 -2.04
N GLY A 496 -7.69 3.11 -1.95
CA GLY A 496 -7.16 2.42 -3.14
C GLY A 496 -8.01 1.22 -3.57
N VAL A 497 -7.35 0.11 -3.90
CA VAL A 497 -7.99 -1.09 -4.45
C VAL A 497 -8.89 -1.76 -3.39
N SER A 498 -10.15 -2.02 -3.73
CA SER A 498 -11.17 -2.60 -2.83
C SER A 498 -11.63 -4.01 -3.22
N SER A 499 -11.38 -4.43 -4.45
CA SER A 499 -11.61 -5.82 -4.87
C SER A 499 -10.67 -6.23 -5.99
N VAL A 500 -10.43 -7.55 -6.08
CA VAL A 500 -9.78 -8.23 -7.20
C VAL A 500 -10.66 -9.42 -7.56
N LYS A 501 -11.10 -9.53 -8.82
CA LYS A 501 -11.92 -10.64 -9.30
C LYS A 501 -11.47 -11.09 -10.69
N GLN A 502 -11.64 -12.38 -10.96
CA GLN A 502 -11.49 -12.92 -12.31
C GLN A 502 -12.88 -13.07 -12.95
N LEU A 503 -13.05 -12.49 -14.14
CA LEU A 503 -14.23 -12.69 -14.98
C LEU A 503 -14.22 -14.08 -15.62
N GLN A 504 -15.39 -14.55 -16.08
CA GLN A 504 -15.51 -15.85 -16.75
C GLN A 504 -14.68 -15.91 -18.03
N GLY A 505 -14.50 -14.79 -18.74
CA GLY A 505 -13.59 -14.68 -19.89
C GLY A 505 -12.09 -14.64 -19.55
N GLY A 506 -11.72 -14.80 -18.27
CA GLY A 506 -10.33 -14.79 -17.80
C GLY A 506 -9.70 -13.40 -17.59
N GLY A 507 -10.45 -12.33 -17.84
CA GLY A 507 -10.02 -10.97 -17.47
C GLY A 507 -9.94 -10.79 -15.96
N LEU A 508 -8.95 -10.03 -15.49
CA LEU A 508 -8.80 -9.67 -14.08
C LEU A 508 -9.27 -8.23 -13.92
N VAL A 509 -10.23 -8.02 -13.04
CA VAL A 509 -10.86 -6.72 -12.77
C VAL A 509 -10.67 -6.30 -11.32
N PHE A 510 -10.61 -5.00 -11.12
CA PHE A 510 -10.34 -4.35 -9.85
C PHE A 510 -11.32 -3.21 -9.64
N THR A 511 -11.58 -2.87 -8.38
CA THR A 511 -12.29 -1.63 -8.04
C THR A 511 -11.40 -0.72 -7.21
N THR A 512 -11.53 0.59 -7.38
CA THR A 512 -10.89 1.61 -6.53
C THR A 512 -11.94 2.49 -5.89
N LEU A 513 -11.73 2.96 -4.65
CA LEU A 513 -12.75 3.71 -3.90
C LEU A 513 -12.81 5.21 -4.22
N GLY A 514 -11.85 5.75 -4.96
CA GLY A 514 -11.79 7.18 -5.31
C GLY A 514 -11.20 8.07 -4.21
N THR A 515 -11.39 9.38 -4.29
CA THR A 515 -10.80 10.33 -3.31
C THR A 515 -11.80 10.72 -2.22
N ALA A 516 -11.36 11.45 -1.19
CA ALA A 516 -12.26 12.00 -0.17
C ALA A 516 -13.15 13.13 -0.73
N SER A 517 -12.57 14.03 -1.50
CA SER A 517 -13.22 15.16 -2.18
C SER A 517 -14.11 14.74 -3.35
N GLU A 518 -13.78 13.63 -4.01
CA GLU A 518 -14.58 13.04 -5.08
C GLU A 518 -14.91 11.59 -4.72
N HIS A 519 -16.13 11.37 -4.23
CA HIS A 519 -16.67 10.04 -3.87
C HIS A 519 -16.81 9.07 -5.07
N GLY A 520 -16.21 9.38 -6.22
CA GLY A 520 -16.21 8.55 -7.42
C GLY A 520 -14.99 7.65 -7.47
N GLY A 521 -15.20 6.34 -7.60
CA GLY A 521 -14.15 5.37 -7.88
C GLY A 521 -14.33 4.68 -9.23
N GLU A 522 -13.44 3.74 -9.52
CA GLU A 522 -13.32 3.16 -10.86
C GLU A 522 -13.45 1.64 -10.85
N VAL A 523 -13.82 1.09 -12.00
CA VAL A 523 -13.67 -0.34 -12.31
C VAL A 523 -12.54 -0.44 -13.33
N LEU A 524 -11.48 -1.15 -12.96
CA LEU A 524 -10.26 -1.26 -13.74
C LEU A 524 -10.10 -2.69 -14.28
N LEU A 525 -9.54 -2.82 -15.48
CA LEU A 525 -9.18 -4.09 -16.11
C LEU A 525 -7.66 -4.21 -16.17
N LEU A 526 -7.10 -5.37 -15.82
CA LEU A 526 -5.69 -5.67 -16.09
C LEU A 526 -5.47 -5.72 -17.60
N VAL A 527 -4.50 -4.98 -18.09
CA VAL A 527 -4.10 -4.96 -19.50
C VAL A 527 -2.58 -5.01 -19.59
N LYS A 528 -2.05 -5.21 -20.80
CA LYS A 528 -0.63 -4.98 -21.02
C LYS A 528 -0.34 -3.50 -20.82
N ALA A 529 0.83 -3.18 -20.30
CA ALA A 529 1.15 -1.84 -19.82
C ALA A 529 0.97 -0.75 -20.91
N GLN A 530 1.25 -1.09 -22.18
CA GLN A 530 1.03 -0.23 -23.34
C GLN A 530 -0.43 0.19 -23.60
N ASP A 531 -1.40 -0.51 -23.01
CA ASP A 531 -2.85 -0.31 -23.24
C ASP A 531 -3.57 0.26 -21.98
N ALA A 532 -2.82 0.65 -20.94
CA ALA A 532 -3.34 1.11 -19.64
C ALA A 532 -3.70 2.62 -19.62
N ASP A 533 -4.69 3.00 -18.79
CA ASP A 533 -5.17 4.39 -18.61
C ASP A 533 -4.81 4.96 -17.22
N ALA A 534 -4.58 4.13 -16.20
CA ALA A 534 -4.09 4.53 -14.88
C ALA A 534 -2.62 4.08 -14.74
N ASP A 535 -1.76 5.06 -14.44
CA ASP A 535 -0.31 5.08 -14.47
C ASP A 535 0.44 3.76 -14.81
N ILE A 536 1.01 3.72 -16.01
CA ILE A 536 2.44 4.07 -16.09
C ILE A 536 2.52 5.59 -16.07
N VAL A 537 3.09 6.21 -15.03
CA VAL A 537 3.44 7.64 -15.10
C VAL A 537 4.54 7.79 -16.14
N GLU A 538 4.40 8.82 -16.96
CA GLU A 538 5.18 9.16 -18.15
C GLU A 538 6.69 8.85 -18.13
N ASP A 539 7.12 8.39 -19.30
CA ASP A 539 8.48 8.34 -19.84
C ASP A 539 9.30 9.61 -19.53
N GLU A 540 10.33 9.48 -18.71
CA GLU A 540 11.63 10.09 -19.02
C GLU A 540 12.74 9.03 -19.07
N GLY A 541 12.73 8.25 -20.15
CA GLY A 541 13.92 7.92 -20.91
C GLY A 541 14.61 6.60 -20.60
N SER A 542 14.13 5.51 -21.21
CA SER A 542 15.01 4.67 -22.05
C SER A 542 14.22 3.67 -22.91
N LYS A 543 13.70 4.13 -24.06
CA LYS A 543 13.58 3.20 -25.20
C LYS A 543 14.98 2.80 -25.60
N VAL A 544 15.43 1.63 -25.14
CA VAL A 544 16.53 0.90 -25.74
C VAL A 544 16.11 0.62 -27.19
N PRO A 545 16.78 1.22 -28.19
CA PRO A 545 16.44 1.02 -29.60
C PRO A 545 16.47 -0.46 -29.95
N LYS A 546 15.60 -0.96 -30.84
CA LYS A 546 15.53 -2.40 -31.24
C LYS A 546 16.84 -2.97 -31.79
N ASN A 547 17.78 -2.10 -32.15
CA ASN A 547 19.12 -2.35 -32.67
C ASN A 547 20.23 -2.21 -31.62
N TYR A 548 19.91 -1.91 -30.35
CA TYR A 548 20.89 -1.90 -29.27
C TYR A 548 21.31 -3.33 -28.92
N ASP A 549 22.60 -3.57 -29.03
CA ASP A 549 23.24 -4.82 -28.61
C ASP A 549 24.35 -4.49 -27.63
N GLU A 550 24.17 -4.90 -26.38
CA GLU A 550 25.16 -4.70 -25.34
C GLU A 550 26.48 -5.41 -25.65
N THR A 551 26.45 -6.55 -26.34
CA THR A 551 27.67 -7.31 -26.68
C THR A 551 28.55 -6.56 -27.68
N ILE A 552 27.97 -5.61 -28.42
CA ILE A 552 28.66 -4.68 -29.32
C ILE A 552 29.04 -3.39 -28.59
N THR A 553 28.18 -2.92 -27.69
CA THR A 553 28.33 -1.63 -27.01
C THR A 553 29.32 -1.66 -25.83
N ALA A 554 29.37 -2.74 -25.07
CA ALA A 554 30.33 -2.90 -23.97
C ALA A 554 31.80 -2.83 -24.46
N PRO A 555 32.19 -3.47 -25.59
CA PRO A 555 33.49 -3.24 -26.23
C PRO A 555 33.73 -1.79 -26.65
N LEU A 556 32.72 -1.08 -27.16
CA LEU A 556 32.86 0.35 -27.51
C LEU A 556 33.19 1.18 -26.27
N PHE A 557 32.54 0.92 -25.13
CA PHE A 557 32.85 1.58 -23.85
C PHE A 557 34.26 1.22 -23.37
N ALA A 558 34.64 -0.06 -23.45
CA ALA A 558 35.95 -0.54 -23.04
C ALA A 558 37.10 0.10 -23.83
N VAL A 559 36.91 0.35 -25.13
CA VAL A 559 37.93 0.95 -25.99
C VAL A 559 38.01 2.46 -25.80
N ASN A 560 36.86 3.14 -25.76
CA ASN A 560 36.83 4.61 -25.86
C ASN A 560 36.72 5.31 -24.49
N CYS A 561 36.11 4.68 -23.49
CA CYS A 561 35.77 5.34 -22.23
C CYS A 561 36.52 4.76 -21.01
N ALA A 562 36.77 3.44 -21.00
CA ALA A 562 37.30 2.75 -19.82
C ALA A 562 38.74 3.14 -19.42
N ARG A 563 39.52 3.74 -20.33
CA ARG A 563 40.86 4.25 -19.96
C ARG A 563 40.80 5.34 -18.89
N CYS A 564 39.75 6.16 -18.92
CA CYS A 564 39.51 7.21 -17.93
C CYS A 564 38.53 6.73 -16.85
N HIS A 565 37.46 6.04 -17.25
CA HIS A 565 36.38 5.66 -16.36
C HIS A 565 36.52 4.26 -15.74
N GLY A 566 37.56 3.51 -16.07
CA GLY A 566 37.74 2.13 -15.61
C GLY A 566 36.96 1.12 -16.44
N ALA A 567 37.39 -0.14 -16.43
CA ALA A 567 36.78 -1.22 -17.22
C ALA A 567 35.29 -1.43 -16.90
N VAL A 568 34.90 -1.11 -15.68
CA VAL A 568 33.51 -1.21 -15.19
C VAL A 568 32.85 0.15 -14.99
N GLY A 569 33.52 1.27 -15.29
CA GLY A 569 32.94 2.61 -15.17
C GLY A 569 33.07 3.30 -13.81
N LYS A 570 33.88 2.80 -12.86
CA LYS A 570 34.02 3.37 -11.51
C LYS A 570 34.85 4.66 -11.40
N GLY A 571 35.33 5.20 -12.51
CA GLY A 571 36.23 6.36 -12.52
C GLY A 571 37.67 6.03 -12.16
N ASP A 572 38.05 4.75 -12.14
CA ASP A 572 39.36 4.24 -11.70
C ASP A 572 40.24 3.78 -12.87
N GLY A 573 40.01 4.33 -14.07
CA GLY A 573 40.76 3.98 -15.27
C GLY A 573 42.25 4.32 -15.13
N PRO A 574 43.15 3.62 -15.86
CA PRO A 574 44.60 3.83 -15.75
C PRO A 574 45.03 5.29 -16.01
N ASP A 575 44.29 6.04 -16.81
CA ASP A 575 44.59 7.44 -17.11
C ASP A 575 43.94 8.43 -16.12
N SER A 576 43.01 7.99 -15.28
CA SER A 576 42.27 8.84 -14.31
C SER A 576 43.20 9.65 -13.40
N SER A 577 44.26 9.02 -12.89
CA SER A 577 45.23 9.64 -11.98
C SER A 577 46.12 10.69 -12.65
N MET A 578 46.32 10.61 -13.97
CA MET A 578 47.18 11.52 -14.73
C MET A 578 46.47 12.80 -15.17
N LEU A 579 45.13 12.79 -15.21
CA LEU A 579 44.32 13.90 -15.71
C LEU A 579 44.10 15.02 -14.67
N GLY A 580 44.42 14.76 -13.40
CA GLY A 580 44.35 15.76 -12.32
C GLY A 580 42.93 16.28 -12.02
N VAL A 581 41.90 15.60 -12.53
CA VAL A 581 40.48 15.92 -12.35
C VAL A 581 39.74 14.70 -11.80
N PRO A 582 38.81 14.86 -10.84
CA PRO A 582 38.03 13.74 -10.32
C PRO A 582 37.20 13.10 -11.43
N MET A 583 37.38 11.79 -11.65
CA MET A 583 36.55 11.03 -12.59
C MET A 583 35.23 10.65 -11.91
N PRO A 584 34.09 10.81 -12.59
CA PRO A 584 32.82 10.33 -12.07
C PRO A 584 32.77 8.81 -12.05
N ASP A 585 32.16 8.26 -11.00
CA ASP A 585 31.75 6.87 -10.93
C ASP A 585 30.44 6.70 -11.73
N LEU A 586 30.56 6.19 -12.95
CA LEU A 586 29.47 5.92 -13.88
C LEU A 586 28.62 4.71 -13.45
N THR A 587 29.06 3.93 -12.45
CA THR A 587 28.23 2.88 -11.82
C THR A 587 27.39 3.43 -10.68
N SER A 588 27.61 4.68 -10.26
CA SER A 588 26.86 5.27 -9.17
C SER A 588 25.48 5.72 -9.66
N PRO A 589 24.36 5.31 -9.01
CA PRO A 589 23.05 5.91 -9.26
C PRO A 589 23.05 7.43 -9.07
N MET A 590 23.93 7.96 -8.20
CA MET A 590 24.07 9.40 -8.00
C MET A 590 24.64 10.12 -9.21
N PHE A 591 25.45 9.46 -10.04
CA PHE A 591 25.95 10.04 -11.28
C PHE A 591 24.81 10.23 -12.28
N HIS A 592 23.92 9.23 -12.38
CA HIS A 592 22.78 9.21 -13.31
C HIS A 592 21.58 10.02 -12.84
N ASN A 593 21.48 10.32 -11.53
CA ASN A 593 20.41 11.16 -11.00
C ASN A 593 20.34 12.51 -11.73
N GLY A 594 19.20 12.77 -12.38
CA GLY A 594 18.94 13.98 -13.16
C GLY A 594 19.69 14.09 -14.50
N LYS A 595 20.26 12.99 -15.03
CA LYS A 595 20.84 12.94 -16.38
C LYS A 595 20.01 12.03 -17.26
N SER A 596 19.25 12.64 -18.16
CA SER A 596 18.55 11.90 -19.21
C SER A 596 19.55 11.30 -20.21
N LYS A 597 19.10 10.29 -20.96
CA LYS A 597 19.85 9.70 -22.07
C LYS A 597 20.37 10.78 -23.03
N ASP A 598 19.54 11.77 -23.36
CA ASP A 598 19.88 12.82 -24.32
C ASP A 598 20.96 13.78 -23.77
N VAL A 599 21.00 13.98 -22.45
CA VAL A 599 22.10 14.69 -21.79
C VAL A 599 23.40 13.88 -21.91
N LEU A 600 23.36 12.57 -21.68
CA LEU A 600 24.55 11.72 -21.87
C LEU A 600 25.00 11.68 -23.34
N VAL A 601 24.07 11.57 -24.28
CA VAL A 601 24.36 11.62 -25.73
C VAL A 601 25.03 12.93 -26.11
N SER A 602 24.50 14.07 -25.67
CA SER A 602 25.10 15.38 -25.98
C SER A 602 26.47 15.56 -25.33
N VAL A 603 26.68 15.08 -24.08
CA VAL A 603 28.00 15.13 -23.43
C VAL A 603 29.02 14.22 -24.13
N ILE A 604 28.64 13.01 -24.53
CA ILE A 604 29.53 12.10 -25.28
C ILE A 604 29.84 12.69 -26.66
N ARG A 605 28.84 13.24 -27.34
CA ARG A 605 28.98 13.82 -28.68
C ARG A 605 29.87 15.06 -28.68
N ASP A 606 29.60 16.01 -27.79
CA ASP A 606 30.19 17.35 -27.82
C ASP A 606 31.38 17.52 -26.86
N GLY A 607 31.62 16.53 -25.99
CA GLY A 607 32.67 16.56 -24.97
C GLY A 607 32.27 17.39 -23.75
N GLY A 608 33.01 17.22 -22.65
CA GLY A 608 32.63 17.80 -21.36
C GLY A 608 32.65 19.32 -21.32
N ALA A 609 33.60 19.96 -22.00
CA ALA A 609 33.77 21.42 -21.96
C ALA A 609 32.52 22.20 -22.43
N GLN A 610 31.82 21.70 -23.46
CA GLN A 610 30.64 22.37 -24.02
C GLN A 610 29.44 22.33 -23.07
N HIS A 611 29.44 21.38 -22.14
CA HIS A 611 28.37 21.18 -21.16
C HIS A 611 28.76 21.66 -19.76
N GLY A 612 29.82 22.47 -19.64
CA GLY A 612 30.33 22.97 -18.36
C GLY A 612 30.96 21.88 -17.47
N LEU A 613 31.28 20.73 -18.04
CA LEU A 613 31.97 19.61 -17.39
C LEU A 613 33.49 19.69 -17.66
N SER A 614 34.23 18.68 -17.19
CA SER A 614 35.69 18.65 -17.34
C SER A 614 36.12 18.82 -18.80
N PRO A 615 37.06 19.73 -19.11
CA PRO A 615 37.58 19.90 -20.46
C PRO A 615 38.41 18.71 -20.93
N MET A 616 38.74 17.78 -20.02
CA MET A 616 39.46 16.54 -20.34
C MET A 616 38.54 15.44 -20.87
N MET A 617 37.21 15.61 -20.85
CA MET A 617 36.28 14.68 -21.52
C MET A 617 36.20 15.06 -23.00
N PRO A 618 36.82 14.29 -23.93
CA PRO A 618 36.85 14.65 -25.33
C PRO A 618 35.48 14.49 -26.00
N PRO A 619 35.19 15.24 -27.08
CA PRO A 619 34.05 14.98 -27.94
C PRO A 619 34.27 13.71 -28.75
N TRP A 620 33.26 12.84 -28.80
CA TRP A 620 33.27 11.63 -29.63
C TRP A 620 32.44 11.76 -30.92
N GLY A 621 31.69 12.87 -31.06
CA GLY A 621 31.01 13.22 -32.30
C GLY A 621 31.99 13.32 -33.47
N GLY A 622 31.71 12.61 -34.56
CA GLY A 622 32.58 12.52 -35.73
C GLY A 622 33.64 11.41 -35.68
N PHE A 623 33.86 10.78 -34.51
CA PHE A 623 34.70 9.58 -34.36
C PHE A 623 33.86 8.32 -34.21
N LEU A 624 32.75 8.41 -33.47
CA LEU A 624 31.72 7.38 -33.36
C LEU A 624 30.51 7.78 -34.21
N LYS A 625 29.76 6.79 -34.69
CA LYS A 625 28.46 7.04 -35.33
C LYS A 625 27.46 7.52 -34.29
N ASP A 626 26.50 8.33 -34.70
CA ASP A 626 25.45 8.84 -33.81
C ASP A 626 24.71 7.72 -33.07
N GLU A 627 24.45 6.61 -33.76
CA GLU A 627 23.84 5.41 -33.20
C GLU A 627 24.72 4.74 -32.12
N GLU A 628 26.04 4.69 -32.31
CA GLU A 628 26.98 4.14 -31.33
C GLU A 628 27.07 5.03 -30.08
N ILE A 629 26.94 6.35 -30.24
CA ILE A 629 26.89 7.31 -29.14
C ILE A 629 25.59 7.15 -28.34
N GLU A 630 24.45 6.98 -29.01
CA GLU A 630 23.17 6.69 -28.38
C GLU A 630 23.22 5.36 -27.60
N HIS A 631 23.80 4.33 -28.19
CA HIS A 631 23.99 3.03 -27.52
C HIS A 631 24.93 3.15 -26.32
N LEU A 632 26.03 3.89 -26.43
CA LEU A 632 26.91 4.14 -25.29
C LEU A 632 26.19 4.85 -24.14
N ALA A 633 25.37 5.86 -24.43
CA ALA A 633 24.56 6.53 -23.39
C ALA A 633 23.62 5.54 -22.67
N ILE A 634 22.98 4.64 -23.41
CA ILE A 634 22.12 3.58 -22.86
C ILE A 634 22.95 2.59 -22.02
N TYR A 635 24.11 2.16 -22.53
CA TYR A 635 25.01 1.27 -21.81
C TYR A 635 25.47 1.90 -20.50
N LEU A 636 25.79 3.20 -20.49
CA LEU A 636 26.14 3.93 -19.27
C LEU A 636 24.98 3.94 -18.26
N GLN A 637 23.75 4.20 -18.71
CA GLN A 637 22.57 4.18 -17.83
C GLN A 637 22.33 2.80 -17.20
N SER A 638 22.79 1.71 -17.85
CA SER A 638 22.68 0.34 -17.33
C SER A 638 23.79 -0.06 -16.33
N LEU A 639 24.87 0.71 -16.21
CA LEU A 639 26.01 0.35 -15.36
C LEU A 639 25.70 0.28 -13.85
N PRO A 640 24.79 1.08 -13.27
CA PRO A 640 24.45 0.95 -11.86
C PRO A 640 23.86 -0.42 -11.51
N GLU A 641 22.89 -0.90 -12.29
CA GLU A 641 22.22 -2.17 -12.05
C GLU A 641 23.17 -3.37 -12.11
N LYS A 642 24.20 -3.29 -12.96
CA LYS A 642 25.18 -4.37 -13.17
C LYS A 642 26.17 -4.56 -12.03
N HIS A 643 26.30 -3.58 -11.15
CA HIS A 643 27.32 -3.57 -10.10
C HIS A 643 26.75 -3.42 -8.68
N HIS A 644 25.43 -3.45 -8.53
CA HIS A 644 24.71 -3.54 -7.25
C HIS A 644 24.51 -4.98 -6.74
N HIS A 645 25.62 -5.72 -6.57
CA HIS A 645 25.62 -6.93 -5.75
C HIS A 645 26.69 -6.80 -4.66
N HIS A 646 26.28 -6.38 -3.46
CA HIS A 646 26.99 -6.66 -2.20
C HIS A 646 26.05 -6.66 -1.01
#